data_AF-A0A158REM9-F1
#
_entry.id   AF-A0A158REM9-F1
#
_cell.length_a   1.000
_cell.length_b   1.000
_cell.length_c   1.000
_cell.angle_alpha   90.00
_cell.angle_beta   90.00
_cell.angle_gamma   90.00
#
_symmetry.space_group_name_H-M   'P 1'
#
loop_
_entity.id
_entity.type
_entity.pdbx_description
1 polymer ?
#
loop_
_entity_poly.entity_id
_entity_poly.type
_entity_poly.pdbx_seq_one_letter_code
_entity_poly.pdbx_strand_id
1 'polypeptide(L)'
;MALPFLPGNVFNNRIGKEKFHKSHYFDKSVGAVDFCYDNKPGIGGEPLPGQRVEPPKSKFPNDCGSGGPPWITFDKQVLCFEAYFQQAVHESRFEQYRVRRCQVLFYLEDDTIQVTEPRTLNSALPQGTIVRRHRIRKPPPYEDCFYTVEDFNVGIDLELYGRVYRLVACDKFTTNFLRKLGVKVNEAEPIPDDPYTMHRKSVKRVDTLRQFLNHDRQVLRFFCVWDDTNALYGDVRDFVLNYFLGDDTIEIHEKITANSGREAVPYFLRRQKLPKGVPPLPLPGAVSNQTILNTMGTVQTSCSHMLDSIKVGIQQPDYYTDADLTLGAVLNVYGRKFLICDCDEFTKEFYRKKYGVKTFTPVAPPRSECDYTVKRENPPYNGWGSDEDSLANCYNLIPRPPKKMFEVNCSVEILRFAAHIVAGVDDDDGNCGNGGNTRKRAFIISCFLRDNTFMVYEPPVTNSGYKGGKFMERRRVLKPGQPIFRTNLPSYYGPSDIYIGGQVVFNNFVFEIYGADEHTLKYMEAHPAEFPYADPQAVLRRLRPLVDGREETIRRLASGADPSGSGIVDFGKFGCFLRELVKDSGVESVCVVQHEAVTLARFYALKVPKETNYMAVVGMAQQQLRKVSFEAFQEILDACRYEDLEATGVIDEAILRRICKANHLPLPDDIIQTIMEISQNYDNGMVYYENFVNQLNWCCNPVPPGAVPCDYSGNLEVDWPAFMKTYKEEKKGGECISSFDSFSVEKVRLGAFVEDLTNIAKC
;
A
#
# COMPACT_ATOMS: atom_id res chain seq x y z
N MET A 1 5.32 -48.13 92.66
CA MET A 1 5.35 -48.94 93.90
C MET A 1 5.87 -48.04 95.01
N ALA A 2 5.09 -47.79 96.06
CA ALA A 2 5.55 -46.99 97.19
C ALA A 2 6.15 -47.92 98.25
N LEU A 3 7.43 -47.72 98.58
CA LEU A 3 8.08 -48.45 99.67
C LEU A 3 7.58 -47.89 101.02
N PRO A 4 7.35 -48.74 102.04
CA PRO A 4 6.95 -48.28 103.37
C PRO A 4 8.09 -47.51 104.04
N PHE A 5 7.75 -46.43 104.76
CA PHE A 5 8.67 -45.60 105.55
C PHE A 5 9.14 -46.32 106.82
N LEU A 6 9.81 -47.45 106.65
CA LEU A 6 10.48 -48.19 107.70
C LEU A 6 11.97 -47.79 107.76
N PRO A 7 12.60 -47.81 108.95
CA PRO A 7 14.04 -47.60 109.07
C PRO A 7 14.80 -48.58 108.14
N GLY A 8 15.66 -48.06 107.27
CA GLY A 8 16.41 -48.85 106.26
C GLY A 8 15.94 -48.66 104.82
N ASN A 9 14.68 -48.28 104.59
CA ASN A 9 14.13 -47.98 103.25
C ASN A 9 14.19 -46.49 102.89
N VAL A 10 14.81 -45.67 103.73
CA VAL A 10 14.89 -44.21 103.57
C VAL A 10 16.35 -43.83 103.35
N PHE A 11 16.65 -43.28 102.17
CA PHE A 11 17.97 -42.74 101.85
C PHE A 11 18.14 -41.37 102.52
N ASN A 12 19.32 -41.12 103.09
CA ASN A 12 19.62 -39.83 103.70
C ASN A 12 20.08 -38.83 102.63
N ASN A 13 19.15 -38.01 102.13
CA ASN A 13 19.41 -36.95 101.14
C ASN A 13 20.29 -35.79 101.66
N ARG A 14 20.83 -35.87 102.88
CA ARG A 14 21.68 -34.83 103.48
C ARG A 14 23.18 -35.01 103.22
N ILE A 15 23.58 -36.10 102.57
CA ILE A 15 24.98 -36.38 102.23
C ILE A 15 25.44 -35.41 101.12
N GLY A 16 26.45 -34.58 101.39
CA GLY A 16 26.99 -33.58 100.45
C GLY A 16 26.31 -32.20 100.51
N LYS A 17 25.36 -31.98 101.42
CA LYS A 17 24.68 -30.68 101.56
C LYS A 17 25.56 -29.70 102.34
N GLU A 18 25.78 -28.50 101.82
CA GLU A 18 26.58 -27.45 102.48
C GLU A 18 25.71 -26.42 103.22
N LYS A 19 24.44 -26.27 102.82
CA LYS A 19 23.51 -25.27 103.37
C LYS A 19 22.53 -25.94 104.34
N PHE A 20 22.70 -25.68 105.64
CA PHE A 20 21.80 -26.16 106.71
C PHE A 20 21.06 -25.04 107.44
N HIS A 21 21.04 -23.83 106.89
CA HIS A 21 20.32 -22.71 107.47
C HIS A 21 18.81 -23.01 107.54
N LYS A 22 18.19 -22.66 108.67
CA LYS A 22 16.74 -22.79 108.87
C LYS A 22 16.08 -21.47 108.50
N SER A 23 14.93 -21.53 107.85
CA SER A 23 14.08 -20.35 107.67
C SER A 23 13.45 -19.96 109.02
N HIS A 24 13.33 -18.65 109.23
CA HIS A 24 12.69 -18.09 110.42
C HIS A 24 11.17 -18.21 110.25
N TYR A 25 10.58 -19.31 110.75
CA TYR A 25 9.12 -19.50 110.78
C TYR A 25 8.45 -18.72 111.92
N PHE A 26 9.19 -18.50 113.00
CA PHE A 26 8.78 -17.71 114.15
C PHE A 26 9.64 -16.46 114.20
N ASP A 27 9.01 -15.29 114.29
CA ASP A 27 9.70 -14.02 114.50
C ASP A 27 9.09 -13.30 115.70
N LYS A 28 9.89 -12.50 116.41
CA LYS A 28 9.45 -11.78 117.61
C LYS A 28 9.44 -10.28 117.33
N SER A 29 8.29 -9.77 116.89
CA SER A 29 8.06 -8.33 116.72
C SER A 29 7.40 -7.76 117.99
N VAL A 30 7.89 -6.62 118.49
CA VAL A 30 7.48 -5.86 119.70
C VAL A 30 6.39 -6.54 120.56
N GLY A 31 6.80 -7.46 121.43
CA GLY A 31 5.96 -8.04 122.48
C GLY A 31 5.13 -9.28 122.11
N ALA A 32 5.05 -9.68 120.84
CA ALA A 32 4.33 -10.88 120.39
C ALA A 32 5.26 -11.85 119.63
N VAL A 33 4.98 -13.15 119.70
CA VAL A 33 5.62 -14.16 118.84
C VAL A 33 4.67 -14.41 117.68
N ASP A 34 5.04 -13.94 116.50
CA ASP A 34 4.24 -14.12 115.29
C ASP A 34 4.69 -15.39 114.58
N PHE A 35 3.74 -16.29 114.32
CA PHE A 35 3.93 -17.39 113.38
C PHE A 35 3.75 -16.83 111.97
N CYS A 36 4.84 -16.70 111.20
CA CYS A 36 4.73 -16.28 109.81
C CYS A 36 4.26 -17.46 108.95
N TYR A 37 2.94 -17.62 108.77
CA TYR A 37 2.39 -18.48 107.72
C TYR A 37 2.52 -17.78 106.36
N ASP A 38 3.47 -18.24 105.54
CA ASP A 38 3.20 -18.96 104.28
C ASP A 38 4.46 -19.01 103.38
N ASN A 39 4.81 -20.23 102.94
CA ASN A 39 5.80 -20.54 101.89
C ASN A 39 7.30 -20.21 102.12
N LYS A 40 7.81 -20.14 103.35
CA LYS A 40 9.28 -20.12 103.54
C LYS A 40 9.87 -21.51 103.25
N PRO A 41 10.98 -21.65 102.51
CA PRO A 41 11.54 -22.95 102.20
C PRO A 41 12.06 -23.67 103.46
N GLY A 42 12.23 -24.99 103.39
CA GLY A 42 12.83 -25.82 104.42
C GLY A 42 14.34 -25.62 104.59
N ILE A 43 14.99 -26.55 105.30
CA ILE A 43 16.41 -26.46 105.64
C ILE A 43 17.26 -26.35 104.37
N GLY A 44 18.08 -25.30 104.28
CA GLY A 44 18.97 -25.06 103.14
C GLY A 44 18.30 -24.46 101.90
N GLY A 45 17.03 -24.03 101.99
CA GLY A 45 16.30 -23.47 100.86
C GLY A 45 15.50 -24.49 100.03
N GLU A 46 15.47 -25.76 100.43
CA GLU A 46 14.67 -26.81 99.77
C GLU A 46 13.19 -26.71 100.15
N PRO A 47 12.24 -26.77 99.20
CA PRO A 47 10.81 -26.72 99.51
C PRO A 47 10.38 -27.95 100.32
N LEU A 48 9.49 -27.74 101.30
CA LEU A 48 8.92 -28.83 102.09
C LEU A 48 7.79 -29.54 101.32
N PRO A 49 7.60 -30.86 101.51
CA PRO A 49 6.45 -31.58 100.95
C PRO A 49 5.13 -30.93 101.38
N GLY A 50 4.29 -30.52 100.42
CA GLY A 50 3.01 -29.84 100.67
C GLY A 50 3.05 -28.30 100.62
N GLN A 51 4.21 -27.68 100.36
CA GLN A 51 4.27 -26.23 100.11
C GLN A 51 3.66 -25.86 98.76
N ARG A 52 3.00 -24.70 98.70
CA ARG A 52 2.50 -24.13 97.44
C ARG A 52 3.70 -23.72 96.60
N VAL A 53 3.96 -24.47 95.54
CA VAL A 53 4.94 -24.08 94.52
C VAL A 53 4.36 -22.89 93.80
N GLU A 54 5.06 -21.74 93.82
CA GLU A 54 4.66 -20.63 92.97
C GLU A 54 4.66 -21.08 91.52
N PRO A 55 3.62 -20.74 90.74
CA PRO A 55 3.54 -21.20 89.37
C PRO A 55 4.77 -20.73 88.59
N PRO A 56 5.40 -21.62 87.80
CA PRO A 56 6.60 -21.27 87.06
C PRO A 56 6.31 -20.08 86.13
N LYS A 57 7.15 -19.05 86.23
CA LYS A 57 7.22 -17.96 85.24
C LYS A 57 8.17 -18.38 84.11
N SER A 58 8.05 -17.73 82.95
CA SER A 58 8.99 -17.94 81.85
C SER A 58 10.44 -17.74 82.30
N LYS A 59 11.32 -18.71 82.01
CA LYS A 59 12.75 -18.60 82.28
C LYS A 59 13.47 -18.28 80.98
N PHE A 60 14.29 -17.24 80.99
CA PHE A 60 15.07 -16.84 79.83
C PHE A 60 16.56 -17.15 80.06
N PRO A 61 17.28 -17.69 79.06
CA PRO A 61 18.73 -17.83 79.12
C PRO A 61 19.39 -16.45 79.30
N ASN A 62 20.51 -16.41 80.04
CA ASN A 62 21.24 -15.16 80.32
C ASN A 62 21.73 -14.44 79.05
N ASP A 63 21.88 -15.15 77.93
CA ASP A 63 22.26 -14.58 76.63
C ASP A 63 21.14 -13.77 75.94
N CYS A 64 19.90 -13.87 76.40
CA CYS A 64 18.73 -13.25 75.76
C CYS A 64 18.38 -11.84 76.28
N GLY A 65 19.11 -11.32 77.28
CA GLY A 65 18.89 -9.98 77.83
C GLY A 65 19.62 -9.82 79.17
N SER A 66 20.20 -8.64 79.41
CA SER A 66 20.97 -8.34 80.63
C SER A 66 20.19 -8.68 81.89
N GLY A 67 20.89 -9.07 82.97
CA GLY A 67 20.34 -9.65 84.21
C GLY A 67 19.40 -8.78 85.06
N GLY A 68 18.63 -7.88 84.45
CA GLY A 68 17.51 -7.18 85.03
C GLY A 68 16.21 -7.99 85.02
N PRO A 69 15.17 -7.51 85.72
CA PRO A 69 13.90 -8.20 85.82
C PRO A 69 13.12 -8.20 84.49
N PRO A 70 12.32 -9.25 84.18
CA PRO A 70 11.65 -9.43 82.89
C PRO A 70 10.79 -8.24 82.41
N TRP A 71 10.11 -7.56 83.34
CA TRP A 71 9.25 -6.42 83.03
C TRP A 71 10.00 -5.17 82.52
N ILE A 72 11.32 -5.07 82.76
CA ILE A 72 12.18 -4.03 82.18
C ILE A 72 12.80 -4.54 80.88
N THR A 73 13.36 -5.75 80.92
CA THR A 73 14.15 -6.31 79.82
C THR A 73 13.32 -6.55 78.56
N PHE A 74 12.05 -6.92 78.74
CA PHE A 74 11.13 -7.25 77.64
C PHE A 74 9.96 -6.26 77.51
N ASP A 75 10.10 -5.04 78.03
CA ASP A 75 9.09 -3.97 77.85
C ASP A 75 8.74 -3.81 76.36
N LYS A 76 7.43 -3.83 76.06
CA LYS A 76 6.87 -3.70 74.69
C LYS A 76 7.27 -4.79 73.70
N GLN A 77 7.96 -5.84 74.13
CA GLN A 77 8.24 -7.00 73.27
C GLN A 77 7.10 -8.00 73.37
N VAL A 78 6.48 -8.29 72.22
CA VAL A 78 5.29 -9.14 72.13
C VAL A 78 5.50 -10.20 71.08
N LEU A 79 5.20 -11.45 71.41
CA LEU A 79 5.15 -12.52 70.44
C LEU A 79 3.77 -12.55 69.78
N CYS A 80 3.72 -12.38 68.47
CA CYS A 80 2.52 -12.47 67.65
C CYS A 80 2.48 -13.78 66.84
N PHE A 81 1.40 -14.54 67.02
CA PHE A 81 1.08 -15.74 66.27
C PHE A 81 -0.23 -15.54 65.51
N GLU A 82 -0.25 -15.90 64.22
CA GLU A 82 -1.49 -16.07 63.48
C GLU A 82 -2.12 -17.41 63.83
N ALA A 83 -3.41 -17.40 64.11
CA ALA A 83 -4.15 -18.58 64.52
C ALA A 83 -5.54 -18.62 63.89
N TYR A 84 -6.18 -19.78 63.93
CA TYR A 84 -7.61 -19.88 63.69
C TYR A 84 -8.25 -20.82 64.69
N PHE A 85 -9.55 -20.68 64.87
CA PHE A 85 -10.37 -21.69 65.53
C PHE A 85 -11.62 -21.96 64.70
N GLN A 86 -12.09 -23.21 64.77
CA GLN A 86 -13.32 -23.62 64.11
C GLN A 86 -14.50 -23.38 65.05
N GLN A 87 -15.56 -22.76 64.54
CA GLN A 87 -16.80 -22.55 65.27
C GLN A 87 -17.93 -23.30 64.55
N ALA A 88 -18.58 -24.23 65.25
CA ALA A 88 -19.75 -24.94 64.74
C ALA A 88 -20.95 -23.98 64.56
N VAL A 89 -21.69 -24.12 63.46
CA VAL A 89 -22.87 -23.33 63.10
C VAL A 89 -24.02 -24.29 62.82
N HIS A 90 -25.12 -24.16 63.56
CA HIS A 90 -26.24 -25.11 63.51
C HIS A 90 -27.47 -24.57 62.75
N GLU A 91 -27.58 -23.25 62.59
CA GLU A 91 -28.78 -22.58 62.07
C GLU A 91 -28.63 -22.09 60.61
N SER A 92 -27.48 -22.34 59.97
CA SER A 92 -27.23 -21.93 58.59
C SER A 92 -27.47 -23.07 57.61
N ARG A 93 -28.21 -22.80 56.53
CA ARG A 93 -28.36 -23.75 55.41
C ARG A 93 -27.08 -23.90 54.59
N PHE A 94 -26.17 -22.93 54.68
CA PHE A 94 -25.01 -22.81 53.79
C PHE A 94 -23.69 -23.26 54.42
N GLU A 95 -23.59 -23.30 55.75
CA GLU A 95 -22.37 -23.66 56.47
C GLU A 95 -22.69 -24.51 57.71
N GLN A 96 -21.90 -25.57 57.93
CA GLN A 96 -21.95 -26.39 59.17
C GLN A 96 -20.92 -25.91 60.21
N TYR A 97 -19.84 -25.30 59.74
CA TYR A 97 -18.80 -24.70 60.57
C TYR A 97 -18.20 -23.51 59.83
N ARG A 98 -17.62 -22.59 60.60
CA ARG A 98 -16.89 -21.42 60.11
C ARG A 98 -15.50 -21.37 60.71
N VAL A 99 -14.55 -20.86 59.94
CA VAL A 99 -13.15 -20.71 60.38
C VAL A 99 -12.91 -19.24 60.72
N ARG A 100 -12.67 -18.93 62.00
CA ARG A 100 -12.38 -17.54 62.43
C ARG A 100 -10.88 -17.36 62.60
N ARG A 101 -10.33 -16.44 61.80
CA ARG A 101 -8.92 -16.05 61.86
C ARG A 101 -8.71 -15.10 63.04
N CYS A 102 -7.62 -15.30 63.78
CA CYS A 102 -7.27 -14.47 64.93
C CYS A 102 -5.74 -14.35 65.07
N GLN A 103 -5.31 -13.42 65.90
CA GLN A 103 -3.94 -13.20 66.31
C GLN A 103 -3.84 -13.44 67.81
N VAL A 104 -2.90 -14.29 68.20
CA VAL A 104 -2.56 -14.56 69.59
C VAL A 104 -1.29 -13.78 69.92
N LEU A 105 -1.41 -12.87 70.88
CA LEU A 105 -0.34 -12.01 71.36
C LEU A 105 0.10 -12.49 72.74
N PHE A 106 1.38 -12.81 72.90
CA PHE A 106 2.01 -13.18 74.17
C PHE A 106 2.99 -12.09 74.59
N TYR A 107 2.76 -11.48 75.75
CA TYR A 107 3.58 -10.38 76.27
C TYR A 107 4.69 -10.94 77.16
N LEU A 108 5.94 -10.67 76.77
CA LEU A 108 7.12 -11.22 77.44
C LEU A 108 7.42 -10.56 78.80
N GLU A 109 6.86 -9.38 79.06
CA GLU A 109 7.06 -8.64 80.31
C GLU A 109 6.40 -9.31 81.53
N ASP A 110 5.26 -9.98 81.33
CA ASP A 110 4.38 -10.45 82.41
C ASP A 110 3.67 -11.80 82.15
N ASP A 111 4.05 -12.54 81.11
CA ASP A 111 3.43 -13.81 80.69
C ASP A 111 1.91 -13.69 80.43
N THR A 112 1.45 -12.52 79.94
CA THR A 112 0.04 -12.32 79.61
C THR A 112 -0.27 -12.65 78.16
N ILE A 113 -1.50 -13.11 77.91
CA ILE A 113 -1.98 -13.48 76.58
C ILE A 113 -3.18 -12.59 76.22
N GLN A 114 -3.22 -12.16 74.97
CA GLN A 114 -4.35 -11.47 74.37
C GLN A 114 -4.69 -12.12 73.02
N VAL A 115 -5.98 -12.29 72.73
CA VAL A 115 -6.43 -12.83 71.44
C VAL A 115 -7.31 -11.80 70.74
N THR A 116 -6.93 -11.42 69.52
CA THR A 116 -7.63 -10.43 68.70
C THR A 116 -8.02 -11.00 67.36
N GLU A 117 -9.23 -10.70 66.91
CA GLU A 117 -9.69 -11.02 65.56
C GLU A 117 -9.58 -9.78 64.67
N PRO A 118 -8.85 -9.87 63.54
CA PRO A 118 -8.77 -8.77 62.59
C PRO A 118 -10.14 -8.48 61.97
N ARG A 119 -10.45 -7.19 61.78
CA ARG A 119 -11.72 -6.76 61.19
C ARG A 119 -11.75 -7.10 59.70
N THR A 120 -12.75 -7.86 59.28
CA THR A 120 -13.00 -8.27 57.89
C THR A 120 -14.29 -7.62 57.40
N LEU A 121 -14.22 -6.89 56.30
CA LEU A 121 -15.39 -6.22 55.72
C LEU A 121 -16.47 -7.25 55.39
N ASN A 122 -17.73 -6.91 55.69
CA ASN A 122 -18.90 -7.75 55.39
C ASN A 122 -18.86 -9.15 56.03
N SER A 123 -18.24 -9.29 57.21
CA SER A 123 -18.26 -10.51 58.03
C SER A 123 -19.56 -10.67 58.82
N ALA A 124 -20.28 -9.56 59.08
CA ALA A 124 -21.49 -9.49 59.91
C ALA A 124 -21.34 -10.00 61.36
N LEU A 125 -20.15 -10.44 61.78
CA LEU A 125 -19.83 -10.85 63.14
C LEU A 125 -19.21 -9.69 63.94
N PRO A 126 -19.45 -9.62 65.26
CA PRO A 126 -18.69 -8.73 66.13
C PRO A 126 -17.22 -9.19 66.16
N GLN A 127 -16.32 -8.33 65.67
CA GLN A 127 -14.89 -8.57 65.52
C GLN A 127 -14.07 -7.61 66.39
N GLY A 128 -12.89 -8.04 66.82
CA GLY A 128 -12.00 -7.32 67.73
C GLY A 128 -11.39 -8.24 68.78
N THR A 129 -11.15 -7.73 69.99
CA THR A 129 -10.54 -8.52 71.07
C THR A 129 -11.48 -9.62 71.56
N ILE A 130 -11.08 -10.88 71.38
CA ILE A 130 -11.80 -12.07 71.88
C ILE A 130 -11.43 -12.33 73.34
N VAL A 131 -10.13 -12.28 73.66
CA VAL A 131 -9.60 -12.47 75.01
C VAL A 131 -8.80 -11.23 75.38
N ARG A 132 -9.19 -10.55 76.47
CA ARG A 132 -8.46 -9.39 77.00
C ARG A 132 -7.10 -9.83 77.56
N ARG A 133 -6.14 -8.91 77.61
CA ARG A 133 -4.79 -9.17 78.13
C ARG A 133 -4.80 -9.56 79.62
N HIS A 134 -4.39 -10.77 79.95
CA HIS A 134 -4.10 -11.26 81.32
C HIS A 134 -3.41 -12.64 81.26
N ARG A 135 -2.96 -13.18 82.40
CA ARG A 135 -2.32 -14.50 82.47
C ARG A 135 -3.38 -15.60 82.45
N ILE A 136 -3.24 -16.56 81.53
CA ILE A 136 -4.24 -17.64 81.33
C ILE A 136 -3.69 -18.95 81.91
N ARG A 137 -4.53 -19.66 82.66
CA ARG A 137 -4.22 -20.97 83.24
C ARG A 137 -4.30 -22.07 82.19
N LYS A 138 -3.47 -23.12 82.35
CA LYS A 138 -3.53 -24.31 81.50
C LYS A 138 -4.80 -25.13 81.78
N PRO A 139 -5.30 -25.90 80.81
CA PRO A 139 -6.42 -26.82 81.02
C PRO A 139 -6.05 -27.95 82.01
N PRO A 140 -7.05 -28.67 82.56
CA PRO A 140 -6.82 -29.83 83.42
C PRO A 140 -5.94 -30.87 82.70
N PRO A 141 -4.93 -31.49 83.36
CA PRO A 141 -4.70 -31.59 84.81
C PRO A 141 -3.80 -30.50 85.43
N TYR A 142 -3.39 -29.47 84.69
CA TYR A 142 -2.40 -28.48 85.13
C TYR A 142 -3.02 -27.12 85.53
N GLU A 143 -4.15 -27.13 86.23
CA GLU A 143 -4.93 -25.91 86.56
C GLU A 143 -4.17 -24.87 87.40
N ASP A 144 -3.14 -25.31 88.13
CA ASP A 144 -2.29 -24.44 88.95
C ASP A 144 -1.17 -23.76 88.14
N CYS A 145 -0.96 -24.15 86.88
CA CYS A 145 0.09 -23.61 86.02
C CYS A 145 -0.46 -22.62 84.98
N PHE A 146 0.34 -21.61 84.65
CA PHE A 146 0.06 -20.67 83.57
C PHE A 146 0.80 -21.06 82.31
N TYR A 147 0.32 -20.60 81.16
CA TYR A 147 1.06 -20.70 79.91
C TYR A 147 2.35 -19.89 79.98
N THR A 148 3.45 -20.50 79.52
CA THR A 148 4.77 -19.87 79.40
C THR A 148 5.20 -19.82 77.94
N VAL A 149 6.29 -19.10 77.65
CA VAL A 149 6.84 -18.96 76.28
C VAL A 149 7.13 -20.33 75.63
N GLU A 150 7.48 -21.34 76.42
CA GLU A 150 7.81 -22.69 75.94
C GLU A 150 6.60 -23.44 75.37
N ASP A 151 5.38 -23.05 75.74
CA ASP A 151 4.14 -23.68 75.26
C ASP A 151 3.72 -23.20 73.87
N PHE A 152 4.44 -22.24 73.27
CA PHE A 152 4.10 -21.65 71.98
C PHE A 152 5.06 -22.11 70.87
N ASN A 153 4.49 -22.70 69.82
CA ASN A 153 5.17 -22.94 68.54
C ASN A 153 4.11 -22.99 67.41
N VAL A 154 4.55 -22.84 66.17
CA VAL A 154 3.69 -23.03 64.99
C VAL A 154 3.25 -24.49 64.91
N GLY A 155 1.98 -24.76 64.57
CA GLY A 155 1.40 -26.10 64.51
C GLY A 155 0.97 -26.69 65.86
N ILE A 156 0.98 -25.90 66.94
CA ILE A 156 0.46 -26.31 68.27
C ILE A 156 -0.99 -25.86 68.43
N ASP A 157 -1.78 -26.72 69.07
CA ASP A 157 -3.16 -26.46 69.48
C ASP A 157 -3.16 -25.81 70.88
N LEU A 158 -3.52 -24.53 70.93
CA LEU A 158 -3.55 -23.74 72.15
C LEU A 158 -4.98 -23.65 72.69
N GLU A 159 -5.25 -24.26 73.85
CA GLU A 159 -6.56 -24.22 74.47
C GLU A 159 -6.70 -23.04 75.44
N LEU A 160 -7.55 -22.06 75.10
CA LEU A 160 -7.85 -20.90 75.92
C LEU A 160 -9.36 -20.84 76.18
N TYR A 161 -9.77 -20.87 77.45
CA TYR A 161 -11.18 -20.78 77.85
C TYR A 161 -12.11 -21.78 77.14
N GLY A 162 -11.66 -23.02 76.98
CA GLY A 162 -12.42 -24.09 76.32
C GLY A 162 -12.52 -23.95 74.80
N ARG A 163 -11.73 -23.07 74.18
CA ARG A 163 -11.58 -22.96 72.73
C ARG A 163 -10.17 -23.34 72.32
N VAL A 164 -10.07 -24.17 71.29
CA VAL A 164 -8.79 -24.61 70.73
C VAL A 164 -8.41 -23.69 69.57
N TYR A 165 -7.27 -23.02 69.69
CA TYR A 165 -6.69 -22.15 68.69
C TYR A 165 -5.50 -22.87 68.04
N ARG A 166 -5.59 -23.16 66.74
CA ARG A 166 -4.46 -23.69 65.97
C ARG A 166 -3.52 -22.55 65.63
N LEU A 167 -2.28 -22.57 66.13
CA LEU A 167 -1.25 -21.62 65.74
C LEU A 167 -0.69 -22.01 64.37
N VAL A 168 -0.75 -21.12 63.40
CA VAL A 168 -0.51 -21.43 61.98
C VAL A 168 0.74 -20.76 61.43
N ALA A 169 0.99 -19.52 61.83
CA ALA A 169 2.17 -18.76 61.46
C ALA A 169 2.59 -17.86 62.61
N CYS A 170 3.81 -17.36 62.55
CA CYS A 170 4.33 -16.45 63.56
C CYS A 170 5.11 -15.31 62.88
N ASP A 171 5.10 -14.13 63.47
CA ASP A 171 5.77 -12.96 62.88
C ASP A 171 7.30 -13.14 62.85
N LYS A 172 7.99 -12.39 61.99
CA LYS A 172 9.45 -12.46 61.82
C LYS A 172 10.19 -12.19 63.13
N PHE A 173 9.68 -11.26 63.96
CA PHE A 173 10.23 -11.00 65.29
C PHE A 173 10.18 -12.25 66.18
N THR A 174 9.01 -12.88 66.25
CA THR A 174 8.80 -14.08 67.07
C THR A 174 9.66 -15.25 66.63
N THR A 175 9.80 -15.43 65.32
CA THR A 175 10.62 -16.49 64.74
C THR A 175 12.08 -16.35 65.19
N ASN A 176 12.61 -15.13 65.14
CA ASN A 176 13.98 -14.84 65.56
C ASN A 176 14.13 -14.98 67.08
N PHE A 177 13.14 -14.55 67.86
CA PHE A 177 13.17 -14.62 69.31
C PHE A 177 13.14 -16.08 69.80
N LEU A 178 12.22 -16.90 69.28
CA LEU A 178 12.14 -18.33 69.60
C LEU A 178 13.42 -19.06 69.19
N ARG A 179 14.01 -18.73 68.04
CA ARG A 179 15.30 -19.29 67.61
C ARG A 179 16.44 -18.92 68.56
N LYS A 180 16.46 -17.70 69.11
CA LYS A 180 17.42 -17.29 70.15
C LYS A 180 17.22 -18.03 71.47
N LEU A 181 15.97 -18.33 71.82
CA LEU A 181 15.63 -19.17 72.98
C LEU A 181 16.00 -20.66 72.79
N GLY A 182 16.45 -21.06 71.61
CA GLY A 182 16.78 -22.45 71.29
C GLY A 182 15.59 -23.29 70.80
N VAL A 183 14.43 -22.67 70.57
CA VAL A 183 13.24 -23.35 70.05
C VAL A 183 13.28 -23.40 68.52
N LYS A 184 13.16 -24.59 67.95
CA LYS A 184 13.02 -24.78 66.50
C LYS A 184 11.57 -24.49 66.08
N VAL A 185 11.38 -23.39 65.38
CA VAL A 185 10.05 -22.98 64.86
C VAL A 185 9.65 -23.87 63.69
N ASN A 186 8.40 -24.37 63.71
CA ASN A 186 7.85 -25.20 62.64
C ASN A 186 7.49 -24.38 61.39
N GLU A 187 7.28 -25.05 60.25
CA GLU A 187 6.85 -24.40 59.00
C GLU A 187 5.40 -23.90 59.10
N ALA A 188 5.10 -22.81 58.38
CA ALA A 188 3.77 -22.20 58.41
C ALA A 188 2.73 -23.10 57.73
N GLU A 189 1.60 -23.33 58.39
CA GLU A 189 0.47 -24.08 57.84
C GLU A 189 -0.45 -23.14 57.04
N PRO A 190 -1.23 -23.62 56.06
CA PRO A 190 -2.30 -22.83 55.46
C PRO A 190 -3.57 -22.88 56.35
N ILE A 191 -4.28 -21.76 56.47
CA ILE A 191 -5.59 -21.72 57.12
C ILE A 191 -6.61 -22.43 56.21
N PRO A 192 -7.41 -23.38 56.73
CA PRO A 192 -8.41 -24.07 55.92
C PRO A 192 -9.51 -23.11 55.43
N ASP A 193 -9.91 -23.27 54.16
CA ASP A 193 -11.07 -22.57 53.60
C ASP A 193 -12.37 -23.12 54.25
N ASP A 194 -13.27 -22.24 54.65
CA ASP A 194 -14.59 -22.63 55.16
C ASP A 194 -15.64 -22.74 54.04
N PRO A 195 -16.71 -23.55 54.24
CA PRO A 195 -17.76 -23.73 53.23
C PRO A 195 -18.37 -22.40 52.77
N TYR A 196 -18.49 -21.42 53.67
CA TYR A 196 -18.99 -20.09 53.37
C TYR A 196 -18.08 -19.32 52.40
N THR A 197 -16.77 -19.31 52.62
CA THR A 197 -15.82 -18.65 51.72
C THR A 197 -15.80 -19.31 50.34
N MET A 198 -15.90 -20.64 50.28
CA MET A 198 -16.01 -21.36 48.99
C MET A 198 -17.30 -21.00 48.25
N HIS A 199 -18.44 -20.99 48.94
CA HIS A 199 -19.72 -20.57 48.37
C HIS A 199 -19.66 -19.13 47.85
N ARG A 200 -19.10 -18.19 48.63
CA ARG A 200 -18.99 -16.78 48.22
C ARG A 200 -18.05 -16.58 47.02
N LYS A 201 -16.97 -17.36 46.91
CA LYS A 201 -16.09 -17.36 45.72
C LYS A 201 -16.84 -17.84 44.47
N SER A 202 -17.74 -18.83 44.61
CA SER A 202 -18.55 -19.36 43.50
C SER A 202 -19.68 -18.42 43.05
N VAL A 203 -20.29 -17.69 43.98
CA VAL A 203 -21.35 -16.70 43.70
C VAL A 203 -20.73 -15.33 43.40
N LYS A 204 -19.85 -15.26 42.40
CA LYS A 204 -19.51 -13.98 41.78
C LYS A 204 -20.63 -13.62 40.80
N ARG A 205 -21.28 -12.48 41.04
CA ARG A 205 -22.16 -11.85 40.05
C ARG A 205 -21.33 -11.60 38.79
N VAL A 206 -21.78 -12.14 37.65
CA VAL A 206 -21.21 -11.82 36.34
C VAL A 206 -21.43 -10.33 36.13
N ASP A 207 -20.34 -9.59 35.95
CA ASP A 207 -20.36 -8.14 35.82
C ASP A 207 -20.76 -7.76 34.38
N THR A 208 -22.08 -7.76 34.11
CA THR A 208 -22.64 -7.41 32.80
C THR A 208 -22.31 -5.97 32.40
N LEU A 209 -22.12 -5.08 33.38
CA LEU A 209 -21.80 -3.67 33.15
C LEU A 209 -20.39 -3.51 32.56
N ARG A 210 -19.44 -4.36 32.96
CA ARG A 210 -18.06 -4.30 32.47
C ARG A 210 -17.95 -4.52 30.96
N GLN A 211 -18.68 -5.49 30.42
CA GLN A 211 -18.68 -5.77 28.98
C GLN A 211 -19.24 -4.59 28.19
N PHE A 212 -20.36 -4.03 28.65
CA PHE A 212 -20.97 -2.84 28.06
C PHE A 212 -20.01 -1.65 28.04
N LEU A 213 -19.33 -1.36 29.16
CA LEU A 213 -18.40 -0.23 29.25
C LEU A 213 -17.16 -0.39 28.35
N ASN A 214 -16.65 -1.61 28.20
CA ASN A 214 -15.46 -1.87 27.39
C ASN A 214 -15.73 -1.77 25.87
N HIS A 215 -16.94 -2.13 25.46
CA HIS A 215 -17.33 -2.28 24.05
C HIS A 215 -18.47 -1.34 23.65
N ASP A 216 -18.64 -0.22 24.36
CA ASP A 216 -19.68 0.75 24.06
C ASP A 216 -19.53 1.26 22.61
N ARG A 217 -20.66 1.30 21.89
CA ARG A 217 -20.76 1.69 20.48
C ARG A 217 -19.93 0.88 19.48
N GLN A 218 -19.32 -0.24 19.88
CA GLN A 218 -18.59 -1.11 18.95
C GLN A 218 -19.55 -2.13 18.33
N VAL A 219 -19.69 -2.06 17.01
CA VAL A 219 -20.59 -2.94 16.22
C VAL A 219 -19.79 -3.56 15.08
N LEU A 220 -19.86 -4.88 14.99
CA LEU A 220 -19.28 -5.65 13.90
C LEU A 220 -20.31 -5.79 12.79
N ARG A 221 -19.99 -5.31 11.59
CA ARG A 221 -20.91 -5.31 10.45
C ARG A 221 -20.44 -6.28 9.37
N PHE A 222 -21.38 -7.11 8.92
CA PHE A 222 -21.19 -8.16 7.93
C PHE A 222 -22.21 -8.01 6.80
N PHE A 223 -21.78 -8.29 5.58
CA PHE A 223 -22.62 -8.38 4.39
C PHE A 223 -22.94 -9.84 4.14
N CYS A 224 -24.22 -10.18 4.18
CA CYS A 224 -24.71 -11.54 4.08
C CYS A 224 -25.63 -11.70 2.89
N VAL A 225 -25.68 -12.90 2.34
CA VAL A 225 -26.63 -13.29 1.30
C VAL A 225 -27.45 -14.47 1.78
N TRP A 226 -28.76 -14.39 1.58
CA TRP A 226 -29.65 -15.52 1.76
C TRP A 226 -30.13 -15.96 0.37
N ASP A 227 -29.77 -17.19 0.01
CA ASP A 227 -30.21 -17.83 -1.21
C ASP A 227 -31.46 -18.68 -0.93
N ASP A 228 -32.61 -18.22 -1.42
CA ASP A 228 -33.88 -18.92 -1.33
C ASP A 228 -34.30 -19.54 -2.67
N THR A 229 -33.41 -19.59 -3.68
CA THR A 229 -33.75 -20.04 -5.06
C THR A 229 -34.36 -21.43 -5.17
N ASN A 230 -34.18 -22.28 -4.16
CA ASN A 230 -34.82 -23.59 -4.07
C ASN A 230 -36.34 -23.53 -3.81
N ALA A 231 -36.85 -22.42 -3.28
CA ALA A 231 -38.28 -22.21 -3.09
C ALA A 231 -38.94 -21.77 -4.41
N LEU A 232 -40.21 -22.15 -4.61
CA LEU A 232 -40.96 -21.90 -5.86
C LEU A 232 -40.97 -20.44 -6.33
N TYR A 233 -40.91 -19.49 -5.40
CA TYR A 233 -40.86 -18.04 -5.64
C TYR A 233 -39.67 -17.39 -4.93
N GLY A 234 -38.65 -18.19 -4.61
CA GLY A 234 -37.50 -17.71 -3.87
C GLY A 234 -36.49 -17.02 -4.79
N ASP A 235 -35.74 -16.11 -4.19
CA ASP A 235 -34.74 -15.30 -4.85
C ASP A 235 -33.53 -15.11 -3.95
N VAL A 236 -32.44 -14.63 -4.54
CA VAL A 236 -31.22 -14.32 -3.80
C VAL A 236 -31.32 -12.91 -3.24
N ARG A 237 -31.17 -12.77 -1.93
CA ARG A 237 -31.42 -11.52 -1.20
C ARG A 237 -30.19 -11.07 -0.42
N ASP A 238 -29.95 -9.77 -0.41
CA ASP A 238 -28.85 -9.15 0.31
C ASP A 238 -29.28 -8.64 1.68
N PHE A 239 -28.46 -8.93 2.68
CA PHE A 239 -28.67 -8.53 4.06
C PHE A 239 -27.40 -7.93 4.67
N VAL A 240 -27.62 -7.09 5.67
CA VAL A 240 -26.58 -6.55 6.54
C VAL A 240 -26.82 -7.10 7.93
N LEU A 241 -25.82 -7.75 8.50
CA LEU A 241 -25.84 -8.28 9.85
C LEU A 241 -24.94 -7.42 10.74
N ASN A 242 -25.52 -6.89 11.81
CA ASN A 242 -24.84 -6.11 12.83
C ASN A 242 -24.75 -6.94 14.12
N TYR A 243 -23.53 -7.15 14.63
CA TYR A 243 -23.25 -7.80 15.91
C TYR A 243 -22.73 -6.78 16.92
N PHE A 244 -23.42 -6.63 18.05
CA PHE A 244 -23.11 -5.65 19.09
C PHE A 244 -22.22 -6.29 20.17
N LEU A 245 -20.98 -5.81 20.30
CA LEU A 245 -20.01 -6.37 21.24
C LEU A 245 -20.34 -6.09 22.73
N GLY A 246 -21.13 -5.04 22.99
CA GLY A 246 -21.52 -4.66 24.34
C GLY A 246 -22.47 -5.64 25.02
N ASP A 247 -23.30 -6.35 24.26
CA ASP A 247 -24.33 -7.25 24.78
C ASP A 247 -24.49 -8.58 24.01
N ASP A 248 -23.62 -8.86 23.04
CA ASP A 248 -23.62 -10.06 22.18
C ASP A 248 -24.96 -10.28 21.46
N THR A 249 -25.58 -9.20 21.00
CA THR A 249 -26.84 -9.24 20.25
C THR A 249 -26.60 -9.08 18.75
N ILE A 250 -27.49 -9.68 17.96
CA ILE A 250 -27.47 -9.62 16.50
C ILE A 250 -28.73 -8.93 16.00
N GLU A 251 -28.56 -8.09 15.00
CA GLU A 251 -29.60 -7.39 14.27
C GLU A 251 -29.37 -7.59 12.76
N ILE A 252 -30.42 -7.80 11.99
CA ILE A 252 -30.31 -8.07 10.54
C ILE A 252 -31.24 -7.14 9.77
N HIS A 253 -30.69 -6.43 8.79
CA HIS A 253 -31.40 -5.51 7.90
C HIS A 253 -31.39 -6.04 6.47
N GLU A 254 -32.49 -5.92 5.74
CA GLU A 254 -32.54 -6.25 4.31
C GLU A 254 -32.06 -5.06 3.49
N LYS A 255 -31.16 -5.30 2.52
CA LYS A 255 -30.72 -4.29 1.57
C LYS A 255 -31.62 -4.33 0.34
N ILE A 256 -32.65 -3.48 0.33
CA ILE A 256 -33.62 -3.41 -0.75
C ILE A 256 -33.07 -2.51 -1.87
N THR A 257 -32.99 -3.03 -3.09
CA THR A 257 -32.61 -2.26 -4.28
C THR A 257 -33.79 -1.45 -4.82
N ALA A 258 -33.50 -0.36 -5.53
CA ALA A 258 -34.53 0.41 -6.20
C ALA A 258 -35.32 -0.47 -7.18
N ASN A 259 -36.64 -0.27 -7.23
CA ASN A 259 -37.57 -1.04 -8.07
C ASN A 259 -37.61 -2.56 -7.78
N SER A 260 -37.23 -3.00 -6.58
CA SER A 260 -37.30 -4.43 -6.18
C SER A 260 -38.74 -4.96 -6.04
N GLY A 261 -39.74 -4.08 -5.91
CA GLY A 261 -41.14 -4.48 -5.70
C GLY A 261 -41.45 -4.93 -4.27
N ARG A 262 -40.51 -4.75 -3.33
CA ARG A 262 -40.64 -5.08 -1.91
C ARG A 262 -40.87 -3.86 -1.04
N GLU A 263 -41.61 -4.04 0.04
CA GLU A 263 -41.84 -3.00 1.04
C GLU A 263 -40.58 -2.79 1.90
N ALA A 264 -40.25 -1.51 2.16
CA ALA A 264 -39.11 -1.14 2.96
C ALA A 264 -39.36 -1.35 4.46
N VAL A 265 -39.11 -2.57 4.95
CA VAL A 265 -39.12 -2.87 6.39
C VAL A 265 -37.75 -2.53 7.00
N PRO A 266 -37.68 -1.78 8.11
CA PRO A 266 -36.41 -1.35 8.68
C PRO A 266 -35.57 -2.49 9.24
N TYR A 267 -36.20 -3.58 9.70
CA TYR A 267 -35.52 -4.71 10.33
C TYR A 267 -36.09 -6.03 9.83
N PHE A 268 -35.22 -6.91 9.35
CA PHE A 268 -35.57 -8.30 9.08
C PHE A 268 -35.55 -9.12 10.38
N LEU A 269 -34.54 -8.87 11.22
CA LEU A 269 -34.44 -9.43 12.58
C LEU A 269 -34.20 -8.28 13.57
N ARG A 270 -35.10 -8.15 14.56
CA ARG A 270 -34.91 -7.21 15.68
C ARG A 270 -33.71 -7.64 16.52
N ARG A 271 -33.00 -6.65 17.08
CA ARG A 271 -31.84 -6.85 17.96
C ARG A 271 -32.17 -7.81 19.10
N GLN A 272 -31.53 -8.98 19.10
CA GLN A 272 -31.66 -10.00 20.14
C GLN A 272 -30.46 -10.94 20.11
N LYS A 273 -30.28 -11.75 21.16
CA LYS A 273 -29.28 -12.83 21.13
C LYS A 273 -29.77 -13.94 20.22
N LEU A 274 -29.00 -14.27 19.18
CA LEU A 274 -29.38 -15.27 18.19
C LEU A 274 -28.97 -16.68 18.65
N PRO A 275 -29.91 -17.61 18.85
CA PRO A 275 -29.57 -19.00 19.19
C PRO A 275 -29.02 -19.76 17.97
N LYS A 276 -28.03 -20.63 18.19
CA LYS A 276 -27.42 -21.49 17.14
C LYS A 276 -28.36 -22.58 16.63
N GLY A 277 -29.26 -23.04 17.51
CA GLY A 277 -30.25 -24.07 17.24
C GLY A 277 -31.67 -23.60 17.51
N VAL A 278 -32.63 -24.50 17.35
CA VAL A 278 -34.00 -24.28 17.81
C VAL A 278 -34.02 -24.52 19.32
N PRO A 279 -34.16 -23.48 20.17
CA PRO A 279 -34.28 -23.71 21.59
C PRO A 279 -35.57 -24.50 21.87
N PRO A 280 -35.55 -25.48 22.79
CA PRO A 280 -36.78 -26.15 23.20
C PRO A 280 -37.73 -25.11 23.81
N LEU A 281 -39.04 -25.30 23.60
CA LEU A 281 -40.05 -24.43 24.18
C LEU A 281 -39.85 -24.35 25.70
N PRO A 282 -39.65 -23.14 26.27
CA PRO A 282 -39.44 -23.00 27.70
C PRO A 282 -40.71 -23.42 28.44
N LEU A 283 -40.54 -24.18 29.52
CA LEU A 283 -41.66 -24.51 30.41
C LEU A 283 -42.25 -23.22 31.01
N PRO A 284 -43.56 -23.15 31.27
CA PRO A 284 -44.17 -22.02 31.99
C PRO A 284 -43.42 -21.72 33.29
N GLY A 285 -42.97 -20.46 33.46
CA GLY A 285 -42.15 -20.04 34.61
C GLY A 285 -40.63 -20.19 34.45
N ALA A 286 -40.14 -20.76 33.35
CA ALA A 286 -38.70 -20.94 33.10
C ALA A 286 -37.97 -19.66 32.66
N VAL A 287 -38.71 -18.67 32.14
CA VAL A 287 -38.14 -17.39 31.65
C VAL A 287 -37.97 -16.37 32.78
N SER A 288 -38.74 -16.50 33.88
CA SER A 288 -38.65 -15.60 35.01
C SER A 288 -37.39 -15.84 35.83
N ASN A 289 -36.67 -14.77 36.15
CA ASN A 289 -35.47 -14.79 37.00
C ASN A 289 -35.72 -15.37 38.41
N GLN A 290 -36.98 -15.42 38.83
CA GLN A 290 -37.43 -15.88 40.14
C GLN A 290 -38.69 -16.72 39.94
N THR A 291 -38.60 -18.01 40.28
CA THR A 291 -39.77 -18.87 40.42
C THR A 291 -40.40 -18.62 41.79
N ILE A 292 -41.72 -18.48 41.84
CA ILE A 292 -42.46 -18.29 43.10
C ILE A 292 -42.86 -19.68 43.59
N LEU A 293 -42.43 -20.05 44.80
CA LEU A 293 -42.75 -21.34 45.42
C LEU A 293 -44.20 -21.34 45.93
N ASN A 294 -44.61 -20.27 46.61
CA ASN A 294 -45.96 -20.09 47.13
C ASN A 294 -46.29 -18.61 47.36
N THR A 295 -47.56 -18.24 47.17
CA THR A 295 -48.14 -16.96 47.56
C THR A 295 -48.92 -17.13 48.86
N MET A 296 -48.50 -16.44 49.93
CA MET A 296 -49.23 -16.45 51.21
C MET A 296 -49.89 -15.08 51.43
N GLY A 297 -51.23 -15.08 51.55
CA GLY A 297 -52.03 -13.90 51.90
C GLY A 297 -53.39 -13.81 51.18
N THR A 298 -54.43 -13.39 51.89
CA THR A 298 -55.70 -12.93 51.31
C THR A 298 -55.60 -11.45 50.92
N VAL A 299 -56.39 -11.03 49.93
CA VAL A 299 -56.34 -9.75 49.17
C VAL A 299 -56.14 -8.45 49.98
N GLN A 300 -56.38 -8.46 51.29
CA GLN A 300 -56.35 -7.26 52.15
C GLN A 300 -55.09 -7.09 53.02
N THR A 301 -54.11 -8.01 52.99
CA THR A 301 -52.86 -7.83 53.75
C THR A 301 -51.67 -8.23 52.88
N SER A 302 -50.58 -7.45 52.95
CA SER A 302 -49.38 -7.54 52.13
C SER A 302 -49.02 -8.98 51.74
N CYS A 303 -49.20 -9.31 50.46
CA CYS A 303 -48.87 -10.63 49.92
C CYS A 303 -47.36 -10.85 50.01
N SER A 304 -46.92 -11.77 50.87
CA SER A 304 -45.53 -12.22 50.89
C SER A 304 -45.38 -13.42 49.98
N HIS A 305 -44.49 -13.32 49.00
CA HIS A 305 -44.20 -14.40 48.05
C HIS A 305 -42.90 -15.07 48.48
N MET A 306 -42.92 -16.39 48.68
CA MET A 306 -41.67 -17.14 48.87
C MET A 306 -41.05 -17.42 47.51
N LEU A 307 -39.80 -16.98 47.33
CA LEU A 307 -39.01 -17.28 46.14
C LEU A 307 -38.44 -18.70 46.24
N ASP A 308 -38.55 -19.45 45.15
CA ASP A 308 -37.93 -20.76 45.04
C ASP A 308 -36.41 -20.61 44.85
N SER A 309 -35.66 -21.28 45.73
CA SER A 309 -34.19 -21.26 45.72
C SER A 309 -33.60 -22.27 44.74
N ILE A 310 -34.42 -23.17 44.19
CA ILE A 310 -34.01 -24.14 43.19
C ILE A 310 -34.04 -23.42 41.84
N LYS A 311 -32.86 -22.96 41.40
CA LYS A 311 -32.67 -22.65 39.98
C LYS A 311 -32.86 -23.97 39.24
N VAL A 312 -34.00 -24.16 38.58
CA VAL A 312 -34.20 -25.25 37.63
C VAL A 312 -32.95 -25.27 36.75
N GLY A 313 -32.33 -26.45 36.59
CA GLY A 313 -31.11 -26.65 35.80
C GLY A 313 -31.37 -26.38 34.33
N ILE A 314 -31.57 -25.11 33.99
CA ILE A 314 -31.91 -24.64 32.65
C ILE A 314 -30.62 -24.74 31.83
N GLN A 315 -30.63 -25.62 30.84
CA GLN A 315 -29.68 -25.54 29.74
C GLN A 315 -29.96 -24.22 29.01
N GLN A 316 -29.11 -23.23 29.21
CA GLN A 316 -29.20 -22.00 28.44
C GLN A 316 -28.91 -22.35 26.98
N PRO A 317 -29.70 -21.83 26.02
CA PRO A 317 -29.44 -22.11 24.61
C PRO A 317 -28.10 -21.48 24.20
N ASP A 318 -27.35 -22.21 23.37
CA ASP A 318 -26.10 -21.71 22.82
C ASP A 318 -26.37 -20.57 21.85
N TYR A 319 -25.83 -19.38 22.16
CA TYR A 319 -25.95 -18.20 21.31
C TYR A 319 -24.73 -18.04 20.41
N TYR A 320 -24.92 -17.42 19.25
CA TYR A 320 -23.81 -17.01 18.39
C TYR A 320 -22.93 -15.97 19.08
N THR A 321 -21.63 -16.18 18.97
CA THR A 321 -20.60 -15.28 19.48
C THR A 321 -19.82 -14.68 18.32
N ASP A 322 -19.01 -13.66 18.58
CA ASP A 322 -18.15 -13.07 17.55
C ASP A 322 -17.14 -14.08 16.97
N ALA A 323 -16.75 -15.12 17.70
CA ALA A 323 -15.88 -16.18 17.18
C ALA A 323 -16.52 -17.00 16.04
N ASP A 324 -17.86 -17.10 16.02
CA ASP A 324 -18.59 -17.90 15.04
C ASP A 324 -18.82 -17.16 13.71
N LEU A 325 -18.60 -15.83 13.70
CA LEU A 325 -18.88 -14.95 12.57
C LEU A 325 -17.61 -14.75 11.73
N THR A 326 -17.31 -15.71 10.85
CA THR A 326 -16.20 -15.61 9.89
C THR A 326 -16.69 -15.47 8.45
N LEU A 327 -15.88 -14.86 7.59
CA LEU A 327 -16.19 -14.80 6.15
C LEU A 327 -16.32 -16.22 5.57
N GLY A 328 -17.36 -16.44 4.77
CA GLY A 328 -17.72 -17.75 4.21
C GLY A 328 -18.49 -18.68 5.16
N ALA A 329 -18.71 -18.30 6.43
CA ALA A 329 -19.53 -19.08 7.33
C ALA A 329 -21.03 -18.98 6.96
N VAL A 330 -21.76 -20.07 7.21
CA VAL A 330 -23.21 -20.12 7.04
C VAL A 330 -23.90 -20.03 8.40
N LEU A 331 -24.59 -18.93 8.63
CA LEU A 331 -25.32 -18.63 9.84
C LEU A 331 -26.76 -19.15 9.75
N ASN A 332 -27.22 -19.87 10.78
CA ASN A 332 -28.61 -20.33 10.86
C ASN A 332 -29.46 -19.30 11.63
N VAL A 333 -30.30 -18.55 10.92
CA VAL A 333 -31.22 -17.56 11.49
C VAL A 333 -32.62 -18.14 11.48
N TYR A 334 -33.02 -18.80 12.57
CA TYR A 334 -34.35 -19.43 12.72
C TYR A 334 -34.76 -20.33 11.53
N GLY A 335 -33.81 -21.11 11.00
CA GLY A 335 -34.03 -22.03 9.89
C GLY A 335 -33.61 -21.49 8.51
N ARG A 336 -33.29 -20.19 8.41
CA ARG A 336 -32.75 -19.58 7.17
C ARG A 336 -31.22 -19.58 7.21
N LYS A 337 -30.60 -20.02 6.11
CA LYS A 337 -29.14 -20.11 5.98
C LYS A 337 -28.59 -18.84 5.34
N PHE A 338 -27.91 -18.02 6.12
CA PHE A 338 -27.27 -16.79 5.67
C PHE A 338 -25.78 -17.04 5.43
N LEU A 339 -25.31 -16.80 4.22
CA LEU A 339 -23.88 -16.85 3.89
C LEU A 339 -23.25 -15.49 4.17
N ILE A 340 -22.20 -15.44 4.98
CA ILE A 340 -21.42 -14.22 5.21
C ILE A 340 -20.43 -14.05 4.06
N CYS A 341 -20.60 -13.00 3.25
CA CYS A 341 -19.78 -12.77 2.06
C CYS A 341 -18.62 -11.81 2.32
N ASP A 342 -18.89 -10.69 2.99
CA ASP A 342 -17.91 -9.63 3.26
C ASP A 342 -18.16 -8.95 4.62
N CYS A 343 -17.25 -8.11 5.08
CA CYS A 343 -17.34 -7.38 6.34
C CYS A 343 -16.73 -5.97 6.24
N ASP A 344 -17.18 -5.06 7.10
CA ASP A 344 -16.66 -3.69 7.20
C ASP A 344 -15.19 -3.65 7.64
N GLU A 345 -14.52 -2.53 7.36
CA GLU A 345 -13.09 -2.33 7.69
C GLU A 345 -12.83 -2.38 9.20
N PHE A 346 -13.71 -1.78 10.01
CA PHE A 346 -13.63 -1.85 11.47
C PHE A 346 -13.67 -3.31 11.96
N THR A 347 -14.53 -4.12 11.33
CA THR A 347 -14.65 -5.55 11.61
C THR A 347 -13.34 -6.25 11.33
N LYS A 348 -12.71 -6.00 10.16
CA LYS A 348 -11.41 -6.58 9.79
C LYS A 348 -10.32 -6.24 10.81
N GLU A 349 -10.24 -4.98 11.25
CA GLU A 349 -9.29 -4.54 12.27
C GLU A 349 -9.53 -5.23 13.62
N PHE A 350 -10.79 -5.35 14.03
CA PHE A 350 -11.16 -6.04 15.26
C PHE A 350 -10.71 -7.51 15.24
N TYR A 351 -11.00 -8.26 14.17
CA TYR A 351 -10.56 -9.65 14.04
C TYR A 351 -9.04 -9.78 13.93
N ARG A 352 -8.36 -8.83 13.29
CA ARG A 352 -6.89 -8.77 13.26
C ARG A 352 -6.31 -8.59 14.66
N LYS A 353 -6.92 -7.76 15.50
CA LYS A 353 -6.46 -7.48 16.87
C LYS A 353 -6.79 -8.59 17.87
N LYS A 354 -8.02 -9.13 17.83
CA LYS A 354 -8.51 -10.14 18.79
C LYS A 354 -8.07 -11.55 18.42
N TYR A 355 -8.14 -11.92 17.14
CA TYR A 355 -7.92 -13.29 16.64
C TYR A 355 -6.66 -13.44 15.77
N GLY A 356 -6.02 -12.35 15.36
CA GLY A 356 -4.81 -12.40 14.54
C GLY A 356 -5.05 -12.76 13.07
N VAL A 357 -6.29 -12.66 12.57
CA VAL A 357 -6.65 -12.97 11.18
C VAL A 357 -6.09 -11.89 10.25
N LYS A 358 -5.29 -12.29 9.25
CA LYS A 358 -4.65 -11.37 8.28
C LYS A 358 -5.27 -11.40 6.88
N THR A 359 -5.94 -12.49 6.51
CA THR A 359 -6.51 -12.67 5.18
C THR A 359 -8.02 -12.66 5.27
N PHE A 360 -8.64 -11.65 4.65
CA PHE A 360 -10.08 -11.55 4.46
C PHE A 360 -10.35 -11.69 2.97
N THR A 361 -10.76 -12.88 2.53
CA THR A 361 -11.12 -13.13 1.13
C THR A 361 -12.64 -12.98 1.00
N PRO A 362 -13.14 -11.94 0.29
CA PRO A 362 -14.58 -11.81 0.06
C PRO A 362 -15.10 -12.99 -0.74
N VAL A 363 -16.22 -13.57 -0.29
CA VAL A 363 -16.89 -14.66 -1.00
C VAL A 363 -17.87 -14.05 -2.00
N ALA A 364 -17.72 -14.41 -3.28
CA ALA A 364 -18.65 -13.97 -4.31
C ALA A 364 -20.04 -14.56 -4.01
N PRO A 365 -21.11 -13.75 -4.03
CA PRO A 365 -22.46 -14.25 -3.83
C PRO A 365 -22.83 -15.21 -4.98
N PRO A 366 -23.67 -16.23 -4.74
CA PRO A 366 -24.10 -17.20 -5.75
C PRO A 366 -25.10 -16.58 -6.73
N ARG A 367 -24.71 -15.53 -7.43
CA ARG A 367 -25.50 -14.88 -8.47
C ARG A 367 -25.01 -15.35 -9.82
N SER A 368 -25.92 -15.92 -10.61
CA SER A 368 -25.74 -15.91 -12.06
C SER A 368 -25.82 -14.45 -12.52
N GLU A 369 -24.79 -13.93 -13.15
CA GLU A 369 -24.84 -12.63 -13.83
C GLU A 369 -25.89 -12.72 -14.95
N CYS A 370 -27.13 -12.36 -14.64
CA CYS A 370 -28.24 -12.34 -15.60
C CYS A 370 -28.17 -11.10 -16.51
N ASP A 371 -26.98 -10.63 -16.86
CA ASP A 371 -26.75 -9.56 -17.82
C ASP A 371 -26.16 -10.13 -19.09
N TYR A 372 -26.88 -11.06 -19.73
CA TYR A 372 -26.65 -11.37 -21.14
C TYR A 372 -27.13 -10.19 -21.99
N THR A 373 -26.34 -9.12 -21.97
CA THR A 373 -26.43 -8.08 -23.00
C THR A 373 -25.99 -8.74 -24.30
N VAL A 374 -26.96 -9.11 -25.13
CA VAL A 374 -26.67 -9.60 -26.48
C VAL A 374 -25.98 -8.47 -27.24
N LYS A 375 -24.65 -8.58 -27.40
CA LYS A 375 -23.89 -7.66 -28.24
C LYS A 375 -24.36 -7.86 -29.67
N ARG A 376 -25.07 -6.89 -30.22
CA ARG A 376 -25.48 -6.89 -31.62
C ARG A 376 -24.26 -6.52 -32.46
N GLU A 377 -23.81 -7.45 -33.28
CA GLU A 377 -22.76 -7.19 -34.28
C GLU A 377 -23.37 -6.54 -35.52
N ASN A 378 -22.58 -5.72 -36.21
CA ASN A 378 -23.02 -5.11 -37.46
C ASN A 378 -23.14 -6.19 -38.55
N PRO A 379 -24.08 -6.07 -39.50
CA PRO A 379 -24.10 -6.94 -40.65
C PRO A 379 -22.88 -6.66 -41.56
N PRO A 380 -22.45 -7.65 -42.36
CA PRO A 380 -21.40 -7.44 -43.35
C PRO A 380 -21.85 -6.42 -44.40
N TYR A 381 -20.89 -5.62 -44.87
CA TYR A 381 -21.07 -4.64 -45.94
C TYR A 381 -21.60 -5.30 -47.22
N ASN A 382 -22.52 -4.63 -47.91
CA ASN A 382 -23.27 -5.17 -49.05
C ASN A 382 -22.64 -4.89 -50.43
N GLY A 383 -21.53 -4.15 -50.50
CA GLY A 383 -20.85 -3.81 -51.76
C GLY A 383 -21.34 -2.55 -52.48
N TRP A 384 -22.32 -1.82 -51.92
CA TRP A 384 -22.89 -0.62 -52.53
C TRP A 384 -22.57 0.65 -51.73
N GLY A 385 -22.37 1.78 -52.40
CA GLY A 385 -22.03 3.06 -51.73
C GLY A 385 -20.65 3.04 -51.07
N SER A 386 -20.42 3.90 -50.08
CA SER A 386 -19.22 3.81 -49.23
C SER A 386 -19.51 2.99 -47.97
N ASP A 387 -18.48 2.38 -47.38
CA ASP A 387 -18.61 1.64 -46.11
C ASP A 387 -19.18 2.52 -44.99
N GLU A 388 -18.77 3.79 -44.91
CA GLU A 388 -19.23 4.77 -43.92
C GLU A 388 -20.72 5.11 -44.09
N ASP A 389 -21.19 5.24 -45.33
CA ASP A 389 -22.59 5.57 -45.65
C ASP A 389 -23.52 4.36 -45.45
N SER A 390 -23.08 3.18 -45.88
CA SER A 390 -23.82 1.93 -45.66
C SER A 390 -23.95 1.57 -44.18
N LEU A 391 -22.92 1.86 -43.37
CA LEU A 391 -22.98 1.64 -41.93
C LEU A 391 -23.99 2.57 -41.25
N ALA A 392 -24.19 3.79 -41.75
CA ALA A 392 -25.19 4.71 -41.22
C ALA A 392 -26.62 4.18 -41.33
N ASN A 393 -26.93 3.39 -42.36
CA ASN A 393 -28.22 2.69 -42.52
C ASN A 393 -28.44 1.63 -41.42
N CYS A 394 -27.36 1.03 -40.88
CA CYS A 394 -27.45 0.02 -39.85
C CYS A 394 -27.64 0.62 -38.44
N TYR A 395 -27.14 1.84 -38.22
CA TYR A 395 -27.25 2.52 -36.92
C TYR A 395 -28.59 3.22 -36.71
N ASN A 396 -29.17 3.81 -37.76
CA ASN A 396 -30.39 4.61 -37.64
C ASN A 396 -31.43 4.17 -38.67
N LEU A 397 -32.70 4.14 -38.25
CA LEU A 397 -33.82 3.91 -39.18
C LEU A 397 -33.88 4.94 -40.30
N ILE A 398 -33.56 6.21 -39.98
CA ILE A 398 -33.39 7.28 -40.95
C ILE A 398 -31.89 7.53 -41.08
N PRO A 399 -31.27 7.18 -42.23
CA PRO A 399 -29.83 7.33 -42.38
C PRO A 399 -29.44 8.79 -42.31
N ARG A 400 -28.36 9.04 -41.58
CA ARG A 400 -27.75 10.36 -41.49
C ARG A 400 -26.47 10.35 -42.34
N PRO A 401 -26.24 11.38 -43.17
CA PRO A 401 -25.02 11.43 -43.96
C PRO A 401 -23.80 11.40 -43.02
N PRO A 402 -22.74 10.65 -43.37
CA PRO A 402 -21.53 10.58 -42.56
C PRO A 402 -20.90 11.98 -42.46
N LYS A 403 -20.53 12.37 -41.23
CA LYS A 403 -19.85 13.64 -40.98
C LYS A 403 -18.41 13.53 -41.42
N LYS A 404 -17.99 14.33 -42.41
CA LYS A 404 -16.57 14.52 -42.70
C LYS A 404 -15.93 15.33 -41.58
N MET A 405 -14.87 14.83 -40.96
CA MET A 405 -14.06 15.62 -40.03
C MET A 405 -13.37 16.74 -40.83
N PHE A 406 -13.87 17.97 -40.67
CA PHE A 406 -13.17 19.16 -41.13
C PHE A 406 -12.28 19.62 -39.98
N GLU A 407 -11.06 19.09 -39.90
CA GLU A 407 -10.06 19.69 -39.05
C GLU A 407 -9.63 21.02 -39.67
N VAL A 408 -10.07 22.12 -39.05
CA VAL A 408 -9.88 23.50 -39.51
C VAL A 408 -8.40 23.90 -39.59
N ASN A 409 -7.51 23.15 -38.92
CA ASN A 409 -6.08 23.45 -38.81
C ASN A 409 -5.17 22.48 -39.60
N CYS A 410 -5.70 21.64 -40.49
CA CYS A 410 -4.85 20.76 -41.29
C CYS A 410 -4.18 21.56 -42.42
N SER A 411 -2.84 21.57 -42.48
CA SER A 411 -2.11 22.32 -43.50
C SER A 411 -2.42 21.77 -44.90
N VAL A 412 -2.44 22.63 -45.92
CA VAL A 412 -2.70 22.26 -47.33
C VAL A 412 -1.48 21.56 -47.96
N GLU A 413 -0.61 21.02 -47.11
CA GLU A 413 0.67 20.47 -47.51
C GLU A 413 0.50 19.13 -48.24
N ILE A 414 1.39 18.93 -49.21
CA ILE A 414 1.40 17.76 -50.08
C ILE A 414 2.76 17.11 -49.95
N LEU A 415 2.79 15.89 -49.43
CA LEU A 415 4.00 15.10 -49.34
C LEU A 415 4.20 14.35 -50.66
N ARG A 416 5.39 14.46 -51.24
CA ARG A 416 5.71 13.88 -52.54
C ARG A 416 6.83 12.86 -52.39
N PHE A 417 6.57 11.66 -52.89
CA PHE A 417 7.48 10.52 -52.83
C PHE A 417 7.79 10.03 -54.23
N ALA A 418 9.05 9.66 -54.47
CA ALA A 418 9.48 9.01 -55.69
C ALA A 418 9.40 7.50 -55.50
N ALA A 419 8.73 6.82 -56.42
CA ALA A 419 8.51 5.38 -56.37
C ALA A 419 8.70 4.72 -57.73
N HIS A 420 8.99 3.43 -57.75
CA HIS A 420 8.96 2.60 -58.95
C HIS A 420 8.13 1.34 -58.70
N ILE A 421 7.64 0.74 -59.76
CA ILE A 421 6.87 -0.51 -59.65
C ILE A 421 7.86 -1.67 -59.45
N VAL A 422 7.62 -2.49 -58.44
CA VAL A 422 8.27 -3.79 -58.27
C VAL A 422 7.50 -4.79 -59.12
N ALA A 423 8.10 -5.26 -60.21
CA ALA A 423 7.49 -6.32 -61.01
C ALA A 423 7.35 -7.58 -60.15
N GLY A 424 6.13 -8.12 -60.08
CA GLY A 424 5.85 -9.37 -59.37
C GLY A 424 6.47 -10.57 -60.10
N VAL A 425 6.58 -11.69 -59.38
CA VAL A 425 7.06 -12.98 -59.89
C VAL A 425 6.03 -13.66 -60.82
N ASP A 426 4.83 -13.09 -60.98
CA ASP A 426 3.71 -13.70 -61.72
C ASP A 426 3.57 -13.23 -63.18
N ASP A 427 4.48 -12.39 -63.71
CA ASP A 427 4.52 -12.01 -65.14
C ASP A 427 5.29 -13.05 -66.00
N ASP A 428 5.02 -14.35 -65.80
CA ASP A 428 5.64 -15.46 -66.55
C ASP A 428 4.74 -15.97 -67.70
N ASP A 429 3.83 -15.13 -68.21
CA ASP A 429 3.23 -15.31 -69.53
C ASP A 429 4.20 -14.78 -70.58
N GLY A 430 4.96 -15.69 -71.20
CA GLY A 430 6.05 -15.47 -72.17
C GLY A 430 5.70 -14.76 -73.48
N ASN A 431 4.85 -13.74 -73.46
CA ASN A 431 4.55 -12.88 -74.61
C ASN A 431 4.45 -11.39 -74.23
N CYS A 432 5.48 -10.87 -73.56
CA CYS A 432 5.74 -9.43 -73.44
C CYS A 432 7.24 -9.18 -73.47
N GLY A 433 7.83 -9.08 -74.67
CA GLY A 433 9.26 -8.85 -74.91
C GLY A 433 9.81 -7.48 -74.45
N ASN A 434 9.42 -6.97 -73.28
CA ASN A 434 9.88 -5.68 -72.76
C ASN A 434 9.92 -5.57 -71.22
N GLY A 435 9.95 -6.69 -70.49
CA GLY A 435 9.96 -6.71 -69.00
C GLY A 435 11.15 -6.00 -68.34
N GLY A 436 12.26 -5.76 -69.07
CA GLY A 436 13.41 -5.01 -68.56
C GLY A 436 13.22 -3.49 -68.48
N ASN A 437 12.16 -2.93 -69.09
CA ASN A 437 11.92 -1.49 -69.14
C ASN A 437 10.88 -0.99 -68.13
N THR A 438 10.00 -1.84 -67.60
CA THR A 438 9.02 -1.46 -66.57
C THR A 438 9.70 -1.00 -65.28
N ARG A 439 10.83 -1.65 -64.92
CA ARG A 439 11.64 -1.33 -63.72
C ARG A 439 12.30 0.05 -63.76
N LYS A 440 12.28 0.74 -64.90
CA LYS A 440 12.85 2.09 -65.09
C LYS A 440 11.78 3.20 -65.09
N ARG A 441 10.50 2.85 -64.90
CA ARG A 441 9.41 3.84 -64.83
C ARG A 441 9.37 4.43 -63.42
N ALA A 442 9.61 5.73 -63.34
CA ALA A 442 9.54 6.49 -62.10
C ALA A 442 8.14 7.11 -61.97
N PHE A 443 7.60 7.02 -60.76
CA PHE A 443 6.30 7.55 -60.39
C PHE A 443 6.45 8.49 -59.20
N ILE A 444 5.60 9.51 -59.17
CA ILE A 444 5.49 10.45 -58.07
C ILE A 444 4.19 10.15 -57.35
N ILE A 445 4.30 9.72 -56.09
CA ILE A 445 3.17 9.52 -55.19
C ILE A 445 2.99 10.81 -54.39
N SER A 446 1.87 11.49 -54.61
CA SER A 446 1.47 12.68 -53.86
C SER A 446 0.46 12.29 -52.79
N CYS A 447 0.80 12.50 -51.52
CA CYS A 447 -0.05 12.33 -50.35
C CYS A 447 -0.60 13.69 -49.91
N PHE A 448 -1.92 13.83 -49.89
CA PHE A 448 -2.60 15.05 -49.46
C PHE A 448 -3.06 14.88 -48.02
N LEU A 449 -2.40 15.57 -47.10
CA LEU A 449 -2.61 15.42 -45.65
C LEU A 449 -4.03 15.81 -45.21
N ARG A 450 -4.60 16.85 -45.84
CA ARG A 450 -5.96 17.33 -45.55
C ARG A 450 -7.04 16.25 -45.58
N ASP A 451 -6.96 15.32 -46.53
CA ASP A 451 -8.02 14.31 -46.76
C ASP A 451 -7.49 12.87 -46.69
N ASN A 452 -6.21 12.66 -46.34
CA ASN A 452 -5.51 11.37 -46.40
C ASN A 452 -5.77 10.63 -47.73
N THR A 453 -5.55 11.34 -48.83
CA THR A 453 -5.75 10.82 -50.20
C THR A 453 -4.42 10.75 -50.94
N PHE A 454 -4.33 9.82 -51.89
CA PHE A 454 -3.13 9.60 -52.69
C PHE A 454 -3.42 9.79 -54.18
N MET A 455 -2.43 10.31 -54.89
CA MET A 455 -2.42 10.44 -56.35
C MET A 455 -1.08 9.91 -56.86
N VAL A 456 -1.09 9.14 -57.95
CA VAL A 456 0.14 8.66 -58.58
C VAL A 456 0.28 9.32 -59.95
N TYR A 457 1.42 9.95 -60.20
CA TYR A 457 1.73 10.66 -61.42
C TYR A 457 3.02 10.12 -62.05
N GLU A 458 3.00 9.83 -63.34
CA GLU A 458 4.16 9.42 -64.11
C GLU A 458 4.67 10.63 -64.93
N PRO A 459 5.88 11.14 -64.65
CA PRO A 459 6.48 12.21 -65.44
C PRO A 459 6.70 11.78 -66.90
N PRO A 460 6.38 12.64 -67.89
CA PRO A 460 6.62 12.32 -69.29
C PRO A 460 8.12 12.32 -69.60
N VAL A 461 8.65 11.17 -70.06
CA VAL A 461 10.05 11.03 -70.47
C VAL A 461 10.14 10.89 -71.99
N THR A 462 10.98 11.70 -72.64
CA THR A 462 11.21 11.63 -74.09
C THR A 462 11.83 10.30 -74.50
N ASN A 463 11.43 9.77 -75.66
CA ASN A 463 11.91 8.50 -76.21
C ASN A 463 11.69 7.26 -75.31
N SER A 464 10.80 7.34 -74.31
CA SER A 464 10.49 6.22 -73.40
C SER A 464 9.50 5.20 -73.97
N GLY A 465 8.68 5.60 -74.95
CA GLY A 465 7.60 4.79 -75.51
C GLY A 465 6.31 4.76 -74.67
N TYR A 466 6.30 5.38 -73.48
CA TYR A 466 5.12 5.48 -72.60
C TYR A 466 4.57 6.90 -72.60
N LYS A 467 3.23 7.03 -72.56
CA LYS A 467 2.56 8.31 -72.33
C LYS A 467 2.57 8.60 -70.83
N GLY A 468 3.33 9.60 -70.41
CA GLY A 468 3.26 10.11 -69.03
C GLY A 468 1.91 10.75 -68.71
N GLY A 469 1.65 10.96 -67.43
CA GLY A 469 0.39 11.54 -66.93
C GLY A 469 -0.04 10.97 -65.58
N LYS A 470 -1.29 11.20 -65.19
CA LYS A 470 -1.84 10.64 -63.95
C LYS A 470 -2.04 9.13 -64.13
N PHE A 471 -1.30 8.35 -63.36
CA PHE A 471 -1.42 6.90 -63.30
C PHE A 471 -2.58 6.48 -62.39
N MET A 472 -2.80 7.20 -61.30
CA MET A 472 -3.95 7.05 -60.40
C MET A 472 -4.46 8.43 -59.99
N GLU A 473 -5.76 8.68 -60.21
CA GLU A 473 -6.42 9.90 -59.74
C GLU A 473 -6.49 9.96 -58.21
N ARG A 474 -6.65 11.18 -57.69
CA ARG A 474 -6.67 11.45 -56.25
C ARG A 474 -7.84 10.73 -55.57
N ARG A 475 -7.55 9.78 -54.68
CA ARG A 475 -8.56 9.06 -53.87
C ARG A 475 -7.95 8.41 -52.63
N ARG A 476 -8.80 7.90 -51.73
CA ARG A 476 -8.37 7.05 -50.60
C ARG A 476 -8.05 5.65 -51.12
N VAL A 477 -7.00 5.03 -50.59
CA VAL A 477 -6.54 3.70 -51.03
C VAL A 477 -6.64 2.72 -49.85
N LEU A 478 -7.20 1.54 -50.12
CA LEU A 478 -7.38 0.48 -49.12
C LEU A 478 -6.08 -0.28 -48.89
N LYS A 479 -5.83 -0.72 -47.65
CA LYS A 479 -4.75 -1.68 -47.38
C LYS A 479 -5.08 -3.06 -47.98
N PRO A 480 -4.09 -3.80 -48.51
CA PRO A 480 -4.30 -5.11 -49.10
C PRO A 480 -4.73 -6.15 -48.04
N GLY A 481 -5.38 -7.24 -48.48
CA GLY A 481 -5.72 -8.38 -47.63
C GLY A 481 -7.03 -8.29 -46.85
N GLN A 482 -7.85 -7.26 -47.07
CA GLN A 482 -9.17 -7.14 -46.44
C GLN A 482 -10.26 -7.88 -47.25
N PRO A 483 -11.19 -8.60 -46.59
CA PRO A 483 -12.31 -9.22 -47.28
C PRO A 483 -13.24 -8.15 -47.87
N ILE A 484 -13.82 -8.46 -49.03
CA ILE A 484 -14.74 -7.57 -49.76
C ILE A 484 -16.00 -7.29 -48.91
N PHE A 485 -16.55 -8.33 -48.26
CA PHE A 485 -17.72 -8.25 -47.38
C PHE A 485 -17.26 -8.22 -45.92
N ARG A 486 -17.13 -7.00 -45.38
CA ARG A 486 -16.56 -6.75 -44.05
C ARG A 486 -17.60 -6.24 -43.08
N THR A 487 -17.49 -6.66 -41.82
CA THR A 487 -18.36 -6.19 -40.72
C THR A 487 -17.90 -4.86 -40.14
N ASN A 488 -16.58 -4.61 -40.18
CA ASN A 488 -15.95 -3.41 -39.65
C ASN A 488 -15.52 -2.48 -40.79
N LEU A 489 -15.32 -1.20 -40.46
CA LEU A 489 -14.82 -0.21 -41.40
C LEU A 489 -13.45 -0.60 -41.97
N PRO A 490 -13.21 -0.37 -43.28
CA PRO A 490 -11.91 -0.59 -43.90
C PRO A 490 -10.78 0.22 -43.27
N SER A 491 -9.60 -0.40 -43.21
CA SER A 491 -8.36 0.35 -42.98
C SER A 491 -7.82 0.87 -44.31
N TYR A 492 -7.65 2.19 -44.37
CA TYR A 492 -7.03 2.90 -45.50
C TYR A 492 -5.55 3.15 -45.21
N TYR A 493 -4.76 3.31 -46.27
CA TYR A 493 -3.42 3.86 -46.14
C TYR A 493 -3.47 5.28 -45.57
N GLY A 494 -2.57 5.59 -44.65
CA GLY A 494 -2.34 6.93 -44.12
C GLY A 494 -0.93 7.45 -44.46
N PRO A 495 -0.63 8.72 -44.13
CA PRO A 495 0.70 9.30 -44.35
C PRO A 495 1.81 8.52 -43.65
N SER A 496 1.55 7.99 -42.46
CA SER A 496 2.50 7.21 -41.65
C SER A 496 2.88 5.85 -42.26
N ASP A 497 2.05 5.31 -43.17
CA ASP A 497 2.33 4.05 -43.85
C ASP A 497 3.34 4.21 -45.02
N ILE A 498 3.66 5.45 -45.41
CA ILE A 498 4.53 5.77 -46.55
C ILE A 498 5.87 6.30 -46.03
N TYR A 499 6.94 5.55 -46.30
CA TYR A 499 8.30 5.92 -45.96
C TYR A 499 9.29 5.36 -46.98
N ILE A 500 10.51 5.88 -46.99
CA ILE A 500 11.56 5.47 -47.93
C ILE A 500 12.03 4.04 -47.60
N GLY A 501 12.11 3.19 -48.63
CA GLY A 501 12.33 1.75 -48.53
C GLY A 501 11.05 0.94 -48.24
N GLY A 502 9.92 1.62 -48.01
CA GLY A 502 8.62 1.00 -47.84
C GLY A 502 7.99 0.56 -49.16
N GLN A 503 7.15 -0.47 -49.09
CA GLN A 503 6.35 -0.94 -50.22
C GLN A 503 4.86 -0.67 -49.98
N VAL A 504 4.19 -0.08 -50.96
CA VAL A 504 2.75 0.21 -50.91
C VAL A 504 2.03 -0.43 -52.08
N VAL A 505 0.86 -1.00 -51.83
CA VAL A 505 0.07 -1.70 -52.86
C VAL A 505 -1.08 -0.82 -53.29
N PHE A 506 -0.98 -0.20 -54.46
CA PHE A 506 -2.03 0.63 -55.04
C PHE A 506 -2.59 -0.05 -56.30
N ASN A 507 -3.89 -0.39 -56.32
CA ASN A 507 -4.52 -1.09 -57.45
C ASN A 507 -3.78 -2.36 -57.89
N ASN A 508 -3.33 -3.17 -56.94
CA ASN A 508 -2.53 -4.38 -57.16
C ASN A 508 -1.12 -4.13 -57.75
N PHE A 509 -0.71 -2.88 -57.95
CA PHE A 509 0.67 -2.54 -58.26
C PHE A 509 1.44 -2.31 -56.96
N VAL A 510 2.56 -3.01 -56.80
CA VAL A 510 3.47 -2.83 -55.68
C VAL A 510 4.45 -1.72 -56.04
N PHE A 511 4.37 -0.60 -55.33
CA PHE A 511 5.29 0.52 -55.48
C PHE A 511 6.31 0.47 -54.35
N GLU A 512 7.59 0.45 -54.72
CA GLU A 512 8.69 0.65 -53.79
C GLU A 512 9.08 2.12 -53.79
N ILE A 513 9.04 2.74 -52.62
CA ILE A 513 9.37 4.14 -52.43
C ILE A 513 10.87 4.25 -52.21
N TYR A 514 11.58 4.90 -53.13
CA TYR A 514 13.04 5.00 -53.04
C TYR A 514 13.51 6.40 -52.64
N GLY A 515 12.66 7.42 -52.74
CA GLY A 515 13.01 8.80 -52.40
C GLY A 515 11.82 9.65 -51.98
N ALA A 516 12.09 10.82 -51.41
CA ALA A 516 11.09 11.81 -51.01
C ALA A 516 11.61 13.22 -51.30
N ASP A 517 10.68 14.16 -51.47
CA ASP A 517 10.98 15.57 -51.66
C ASP A 517 11.61 16.21 -50.41
N GLU A 518 12.41 17.27 -50.56
CA GLU A 518 13.09 17.91 -49.43
C GLU A 518 12.09 18.52 -48.45
N HIS A 519 11.02 19.12 -48.97
CA HIS A 519 9.89 19.59 -48.18
C HIS A 519 9.26 18.44 -47.37
N THR A 520 9.10 17.27 -48.00
CA THR A 520 8.47 16.11 -47.36
C THR A 520 9.32 15.59 -46.20
N LEU A 521 10.63 15.50 -46.38
CA LEU A 521 11.55 15.08 -45.33
C LEU A 521 11.57 16.07 -44.16
N LYS A 522 11.66 17.38 -44.43
CA LYS A 522 11.59 18.42 -43.40
C LYS A 522 10.27 18.37 -42.62
N TYR A 523 9.16 18.13 -43.32
CA TYR A 523 7.85 18.02 -42.69
C TYR A 523 7.77 16.81 -41.75
N MET A 524 8.23 15.64 -42.21
CA MET A 524 8.24 14.42 -41.40
C MET A 524 9.14 14.56 -40.17
N GLU A 525 10.32 15.18 -40.33
CA GLU A 525 11.26 15.48 -39.24
C GLU A 525 10.65 16.46 -38.21
N ALA A 526 9.82 17.42 -38.64
CA ALA A 526 9.13 18.36 -37.76
C ALA A 526 7.96 17.72 -36.98
N HIS A 527 7.42 16.58 -37.45
CA HIS A 527 6.28 15.88 -36.85
C HIS A 527 6.63 14.43 -36.44
N PRO A 528 7.58 14.22 -35.51
CA PRO A 528 8.07 12.89 -35.13
C PRO A 528 7.01 11.98 -34.48
N ALA A 529 5.94 12.56 -33.91
CA ALA A 529 4.84 11.81 -33.32
C ALA A 529 3.97 11.09 -34.36
N GLU A 530 3.81 11.68 -35.55
CA GLU A 530 3.05 11.09 -36.66
C GLU A 530 3.93 10.18 -37.54
N PHE A 531 5.22 10.50 -37.64
CA PHE A 531 6.20 9.78 -38.46
C PHE A 531 7.33 9.17 -37.61
N PRO A 532 7.14 7.96 -37.05
CA PRO A 532 8.14 7.34 -36.18
C PRO A 532 9.51 7.11 -36.83
N TYR A 533 9.52 6.85 -38.15
CA TYR A 533 10.76 6.60 -38.90
C TYR A 533 11.59 7.87 -39.11
N ALA A 534 11.00 9.06 -38.94
CA ALA A 534 11.66 10.35 -39.11
C ALA A 534 12.15 10.97 -37.79
N ASP A 535 12.00 10.27 -36.66
CA ASP A 535 12.55 10.71 -35.37
C ASP A 535 13.99 10.20 -35.18
N PRO A 536 15.01 11.08 -35.24
CA PRO A 536 16.40 10.68 -35.05
C PRO A 536 16.66 10.08 -33.67
N GLN A 537 15.97 10.54 -32.62
CA GLN A 537 16.18 10.08 -31.24
C GLN A 537 15.54 8.71 -31.00
N ALA A 538 14.38 8.41 -31.58
CA ALA A 538 13.81 7.07 -31.57
C ALA A 538 14.71 6.06 -32.29
N VAL A 539 15.26 6.43 -33.45
CA VAL A 539 16.17 5.57 -34.21
C VAL A 539 17.45 5.30 -33.41
N LEU A 540 18.06 6.32 -32.81
CA LEU A 540 19.24 6.14 -31.95
C LEU A 540 18.95 5.22 -30.77
N ARG A 541 17.82 5.41 -30.08
CA ARG A 541 17.41 4.51 -28.97
C ARG A 541 17.27 3.06 -29.42
N ARG A 542 16.78 2.81 -30.63
CA ARG A 542 16.65 1.46 -31.20
C ARG A 542 18.00 0.85 -31.61
N LEU A 543 18.97 1.67 -31.99
CA LEU A 543 20.32 1.24 -32.36
C LEU A 543 21.24 1.01 -31.13
N ARG A 544 21.01 1.68 -30.00
CA ARG A 544 21.84 1.56 -28.77
C ARG A 544 22.08 0.14 -28.28
N PRO A 545 21.09 -0.78 -28.22
CA PRO A 545 21.32 -2.16 -27.78
C PRO A 545 22.29 -2.95 -28.66
N LEU A 546 22.53 -2.52 -29.91
CA LEU A 546 23.51 -3.14 -30.81
C LEU A 546 24.97 -2.74 -30.47
N VAL A 547 25.14 -1.72 -29.64
CA VAL A 547 26.42 -1.10 -29.28
C VAL A 547 26.96 -1.64 -27.96
N ASP A 548 26.08 -2.05 -27.06
CA ASP A 548 26.42 -2.60 -25.74
C ASP A 548 27.34 -3.82 -25.90
N GLY A 549 28.61 -3.65 -25.53
CA GLY A 549 29.66 -4.69 -25.63
C GLY A 549 30.43 -4.76 -26.96
N ARG A 550 30.16 -3.88 -27.95
CA ARG A 550 30.81 -3.88 -29.28
C ARG A 550 31.53 -2.58 -29.66
N GLU A 551 31.81 -1.71 -28.70
CA GLU A 551 32.41 -0.39 -28.93
C GLU A 551 33.72 -0.43 -29.74
N GLU A 552 34.60 -1.39 -29.46
CA GLU A 552 35.88 -1.51 -30.20
C GLU A 552 35.69 -1.93 -31.66
N THR A 553 34.68 -2.75 -31.95
CA THR A 553 34.36 -3.18 -33.32
C THR A 553 33.76 -2.02 -34.12
N ILE A 554 32.90 -1.22 -33.48
CA ILE A 554 32.30 -0.03 -34.09
C ILE A 554 33.36 1.04 -34.37
N ARG A 555 34.31 1.26 -33.46
CA ARG A 555 35.45 2.16 -33.71
C ARG A 555 36.31 1.69 -34.88
N ARG A 556 36.56 0.38 -35.01
CA ARG A 556 37.29 -0.19 -36.17
C ARG A 556 36.54 -0.02 -37.49
N LEU A 557 35.24 -0.27 -37.51
CA LEU A 557 34.39 -0.05 -38.69
C LEU A 557 34.33 1.43 -39.06
N ALA A 558 34.26 2.33 -38.07
CA ALA A 558 34.30 3.76 -38.30
C ALA A 558 35.64 4.22 -38.90
N SER A 559 36.78 3.66 -38.43
CA SER A 559 38.09 3.91 -39.05
C SER A 559 38.22 3.31 -40.45
N GLY A 560 37.51 2.22 -40.76
CA GLY A 560 37.45 1.66 -42.11
C GLY A 560 36.62 2.52 -43.08
N ALA A 561 35.52 3.10 -42.58
CA ALA A 561 34.67 4.00 -43.34
C ALA A 561 35.29 5.41 -43.55
N ASP A 562 36.13 5.86 -42.62
CA ASP A 562 36.93 7.10 -42.73
C ASP A 562 38.45 6.84 -42.65
N PRO A 563 39.08 6.46 -43.77
CA PRO A 563 40.53 6.30 -43.84
C PRO A 563 41.32 7.60 -43.62
N SER A 564 40.65 8.76 -43.76
CA SER A 564 41.27 10.09 -43.67
C SER A 564 41.32 10.65 -42.25
N GLY A 565 40.58 10.03 -41.31
CA GLY A 565 40.49 10.48 -39.92
C GLY A 565 39.89 11.89 -39.75
N SER A 566 39.14 12.36 -40.75
CA SER A 566 38.53 13.69 -40.77
C SER A 566 37.24 13.77 -39.95
N GLY A 567 36.67 12.62 -39.58
CA GLY A 567 35.37 12.50 -38.91
C GLY A 567 34.18 12.74 -39.83
N ILE A 568 34.43 12.87 -41.15
CA ILE A 568 33.44 13.24 -42.17
C ILE A 568 33.44 12.19 -43.28
N VAL A 569 32.25 11.70 -43.63
CA VAL A 569 32.08 10.61 -44.59
C VAL A 569 30.97 10.92 -45.60
N ASP A 570 31.14 10.46 -46.84
CA ASP A 570 30.14 10.60 -47.90
C ASP A 570 28.88 9.77 -47.57
N PHE A 571 27.69 10.23 -47.99
CA PHE A 571 26.42 9.58 -47.67
C PHE A 571 26.37 8.09 -48.06
N GLY A 572 26.90 7.72 -49.23
CA GLY A 572 26.96 6.32 -49.67
C GLY A 572 27.82 5.44 -48.75
N LYS A 573 28.96 5.96 -48.27
CA LYS A 573 29.84 5.27 -47.32
C LYS A 573 29.22 5.19 -45.92
N PHE A 574 28.49 6.21 -45.48
CA PHE A 574 27.70 6.18 -44.24
C PHE A 574 26.59 5.12 -44.29
N GLY A 575 25.89 4.99 -45.43
CA GLY A 575 24.90 3.93 -45.65
C GLY A 575 25.51 2.52 -45.68
N CYS A 576 26.72 2.36 -46.25
CA CYS A 576 27.49 1.11 -46.17
C CYS A 576 27.87 0.78 -44.71
N PHE A 577 28.37 1.76 -43.96
CA PHE A 577 28.70 1.60 -42.53
C PHE A 577 27.48 1.15 -41.71
N LEU A 578 26.31 1.77 -41.88
CA LEU A 578 25.08 1.35 -41.19
C LEU A 578 24.65 -0.08 -41.56
N ARG A 579 24.81 -0.47 -42.84
CA ARG A 579 24.50 -1.85 -43.26
C ARG A 579 25.49 -2.86 -42.68
N GLU A 580 26.77 -2.52 -42.60
CA GLU A 580 27.79 -3.37 -41.97
C GLU A 580 27.59 -3.51 -40.47
N LEU A 581 27.19 -2.42 -39.78
CA LEU A 581 26.82 -2.42 -38.37
C LEU A 581 25.65 -3.38 -38.07
N VAL A 582 24.72 -3.54 -39.02
CA VAL A 582 23.55 -4.43 -38.89
C VAL A 582 23.84 -5.87 -39.37
N LYS A 583 24.80 -6.07 -40.31
CA LYS A 583 25.12 -7.39 -40.88
C LYS A 583 25.84 -8.33 -39.90
N ASP A 584 26.67 -7.81 -39.01
CA ASP A 584 27.43 -8.65 -38.09
C ASP A 584 26.69 -8.89 -36.76
N SER A 585 26.29 -10.15 -36.55
CA SER A 585 26.02 -10.92 -35.31
C SER A 585 24.65 -10.89 -34.58
N GLY A 586 24.06 -12.09 -34.44
CA GLY A 586 23.40 -12.61 -33.24
C GLY A 586 21.92 -12.27 -32.97
N VAL A 587 21.38 -11.21 -33.59
CA VAL A 587 19.98 -10.81 -33.43
C VAL A 587 19.48 -10.33 -34.81
N GLU A 588 18.83 -11.23 -35.56
CA GLU A 588 18.21 -10.92 -36.87
C GLU A 588 17.01 -9.93 -36.75
N SER A 589 16.72 -9.41 -35.55
CA SER A 589 15.46 -8.74 -35.24
C SER A 589 15.45 -7.22 -35.44
N VAL A 590 16.61 -6.55 -35.62
CA VAL A 590 16.66 -5.08 -35.80
C VAL A 590 16.91 -4.73 -37.26
N CYS A 591 15.83 -4.65 -38.04
CA CYS A 591 15.88 -4.16 -39.41
C CYS A 591 15.90 -2.63 -39.42
N VAL A 592 17.00 -2.03 -39.90
CA VAL A 592 17.06 -0.59 -40.17
C VAL A 592 16.35 -0.31 -41.49
N VAL A 593 15.30 0.50 -41.43
CA VAL A 593 14.55 0.94 -42.59
C VAL A 593 15.34 2.03 -43.31
N GLN A 594 15.28 2.06 -44.64
CA GLN A 594 16.06 3.02 -45.42
C GLN A 594 15.74 4.48 -45.04
N HIS A 595 14.48 4.80 -44.72
CA HIS A 595 14.07 6.11 -44.24
C HIS A 595 14.82 6.56 -42.98
N GLU A 596 15.04 5.66 -42.02
CA GLU A 596 15.73 5.99 -40.77
C GLU A 596 17.22 6.32 -41.00
N ALA A 597 17.85 5.61 -41.95
CA ALA A 597 19.23 5.90 -42.37
C ALA A 597 19.32 7.30 -43.01
N VAL A 598 18.32 7.68 -43.82
CA VAL A 598 18.23 9.02 -44.43
C VAL A 598 18.05 10.09 -43.35
N THR A 599 17.16 9.88 -42.39
CA THR A 599 16.93 10.80 -41.26
C THR A 599 18.18 11.01 -40.42
N LEU A 600 18.89 9.94 -40.06
CA LEU A 600 20.15 10.03 -39.32
C LEU A 600 21.21 10.79 -40.12
N ALA A 601 21.38 10.46 -41.39
CA ALA A 601 22.34 11.14 -42.25
C ALA A 601 22.03 12.63 -42.40
N ARG A 602 20.76 13.01 -42.44
CA ARG A 602 20.32 14.42 -42.47
C ARG A 602 20.54 15.13 -41.14
N PHE A 603 20.30 14.46 -40.02
CA PHE A 603 20.54 15.01 -38.69
C PHE A 603 22.04 15.32 -38.47
N TYR A 604 22.93 14.42 -38.90
CA TYR A 604 24.39 14.59 -38.83
C TYR A 604 25.00 15.23 -40.09
N ALA A 605 24.18 15.79 -40.98
CA ALA A 605 24.65 16.41 -42.22
C ALA A 605 25.49 17.66 -41.92
N LEU A 606 26.60 17.81 -42.64
CA LEU A 606 27.32 19.07 -42.70
C LEU A 606 26.59 20.03 -43.64
N LYS A 607 26.10 21.13 -43.08
CA LYS A 607 25.71 22.30 -43.88
C LYS A 607 27.00 22.92 -44.42
N VAL A 608 27.47 22.44 -45.56
CA VAL A 608 28.49 23.15 -46.33
C VAL A 608 27.78 24.37 -46.91
N PRO A 609 28.16 25.62 -46.55
CA PRO A 609 27.68 26.77 -47.28
C PRO A 609 28.15 26.59 -48.71
N LYS A 610 27.24 26.45 -49.66
CA LYS A 610 27.60 26.62 -51.07
C LYS A 610 28.24 28.01 -51.14
N GLU A 611 29.41 28.14 -51.76
CA GLU A 611 30.01 29.45 -52.05
C GLU A 611 29.06 30.17 -53.00
N THR A 612 28.05 30.83 -52.44
CA THR A 612 27.07 31.59 -53.21
C THR A 612 27.82 32.77 -53.77
N ASN A 613 27.94 32.83 -55.09
CA ASN A 613 28.58 33.96 -55.76
C ASN A 613 27.71 35.20 -55.50
N TYR A 614 28.03 35.97 -54.46
CA TYR A 614 27.20 37.04 -53.92
C TYR A 614 26.82 38.08 -55.00
N MET A 615 27.74 38.33 -55.93
CA MET A 615 27.54 39.22 -57.07
C MET A 615 26.47 38.71 -58.04
N ALA A 616 26.31 37.39 -58.17
CA ALA A 616 25.28 36.80 -59.01
C ALA A 616 23.88 36.96 -58.39
N VAL A 617 23.75 36.83 -57.07
CA VAL A 617 22.46 37.00 -56.36
C VAL A 617 22.00 38.45 -56.39
N VAL A 618 22.90 39.39 -56.08
CA VAL A 618 22.61 40.83 -56.18
C VAL A 618 22.29 41.21 -57.63
N GLY A 619 23.02 40.67 -58.60
CA GLY A 619 22.74 40.86 -60.02
C GLY A 619 21.37 40.33 -60.46
N MET A 620 20.94 39.15 -59.98
CA MET A 620 19.60 38.60 -60.23
C MET A 620 18.51 39.47 -59.61
N ALA A 621 18.70 39.94 -58.38
CA ALA A 621 17.75 40.83 -57.71
C ALA A 621 17.58 42.15 -58.47
N GLN A 622 18.69 42.80 -58.83
CA GLN A 622 18.66 44.03 -59.63
C GLN A 622 18.02 43.82 -61.01
N GLN A 623 18.25 42.67 -61.66
CA GLN A 623 17.62 42.33 -62.94
C GLN A 623 16.10 42.20 -62.82
N GLN A 624 15.59 41.56 -61.75
CA GLN A 624 14.15 41.43 -61.51
C GLN A 624 13.51 42.80 -61.17
N LEU A 625 14.14 43.59 -60.31
CA LEU A 625 13.69 44.94 -59.99
C LEU A 625 13.65 45.85 -61.23
N ARG A 626 14.62 45.71 -62.14
CA ARG A 626 14.65 46.43 -63.41
C ARG A 626 13.59 45.94 -64.39
N LYS A 627 13.26 44.64 -64.42
CA LYS A 627 12.15 44.10 -65.24
C LYS A 627 10.79 44.65 -64.80
N VAL A 628 10.61 44.91 -63.51
CA VAL A 628 9.36 45.42 -62.91
C VAL A 628 9.36 46.96 -62.77
N SER A 629 10.46 47.63 -63.11
CA SER A 629 10.67 49.09 -62.93
C SER A 629 10.41 49.57 -61.50
N PHE A 630 10.89 48.82 -60.51
CA PHE A 630 10.74 49.18 -59.10
C PHE A 630 11.74 50.28 -58.71
N GLU A 631 11.24 51.40 -58.16
CA GLU A 631 12.02 52.60 -57.79
C GLU A 631 11.78 53.09 -56.35
N ALA A 632 10.92 52.43 -55.57
CA ALA A 632 10.53 52.84 -54.21
C ALA A 632 11.61 52.55 -53.13
N PHE A 633 12.89 52.74 -53.45
CA PHE A 633 14.00 52.50 -52.53
C PHE A 633 14.07 53.54 -51.39
N GLN A 634 13.70 54.78 -51.69
CA GLN A 634 13.69 55.86 -50.70
C GLN A 634 12.60 55.63 -49.63
N GLU A 635 11.44 55.13 -50.04
CA GLU A 635 10.33 54.80 -49.13
C GLU A 635 10.70 53.66 -48.17
N ILE A 636 11.44 52.66 -48.67
CA ILE A 636 11.98 51.58 -47.82
C ILE A 636 13.01 52.14 -46.83
N LEU A 637 13.92 53.02 -47.27
CA LEU A 637 14.90 53.66 -46.37
C LEU A 637 14.23 54.53 -45.30
N ASP A 638 13.22 55.29 -45.67
CA ASP A 638 12.50 56.17 -44.75
C ASP A 638 11.67 55.35 -43.74
N ALA A 639 11.09 54.22 -44.17
CA ALA A 639 10.43 53.26 -43.28
C ALA A 639 11.41 52.59 -42.31
N CYS A 640 12.63 52.25 -42.76
CA CYS A 640 13.67 51.72 -41.89
C CYS A 640 14.14 52.76 -40.85
N ARG A 641 14.30 54.01 -41.27
CA ARG A 641 14.67 55.13 -40.39
C ARG A 641 13.57 55.49 -39.38
N TYR A 642 12.30 55.27 -39.73
CA TYR A 642 11.19 55.46 -38.81
C TYR A 642 11.20 54.42 -37.68
N GLU A 643 11.55 53.17 -37.99
CA GLU A 643 11.64 52.08 -37.01
C GLU A 643 12.96 52.14 -36.19
N ASP A 644 14.03 52.73 -36.73
CA ASP A 644 15.30 52.98 -36.02
C ASP A 644 15.24 54.26 -35.17
N LEU A 645 14.54 54.16 -34.03
CA LEU A 645 14.36 55.26 -33.07
C LEU A 645 15.67 55.85 -32.53
N GLU A 646 16.73 55.04 -32.50
CA GLU A 646 18.05 55.42 -31.95
C GLU A 646 19.03 55.88 -33.03
N ALA A 647 18.62 55.90 -34.31
CA ALA A 647 19.44 56.27 -35.47
C ALA A 647 20.79 55.52 -35.53
N THR A 648 20.75 54.22 -35.20
CA THR A 648 21.91 53.34 -35.12
C THR A 648 22.38 52.83 -36.48
N GLY A 649 21.56 52.94 -37.53
CA GLY A 649 21.86 52.45 -38.87
C GLY A 649 21.68 50.94 -39.04
N VAL A 650 21.12 50.27 -38.02
CA VAL A 650 20.90 48.82 -37.99
C VAL A 650 19.46 48.50 -37.59
N ILE A 651 18.92 47.42 -38.13
CA ILE A 651 17.55 46.98 -37.84
C ILE A 651 17.49 45.45 -37.76
N ASP A 652 16.53 44.92 -37.03
CA ASP A 652 16.28 43.48 -36.94
C ASP A 652 15.74 42.91 -38.27
N GLU A 653 16.15 41.68 -38.61
CA GLU A 653 15.80 41.01 -39.87
C GLU A 653 14.29 40.87 -40.05
N ALA A 654 13.58 40.53 -38.97
CA ALA A 654 12.13 40.34 -39.00
C ALA A 654 11.38 41.65 -39.29
N ILE A 655 11.91 42.79 -38.80
CA ILE A 655 11.34 44.11 -39.01
C ILE A 655 11.62 44.55 -40.45
N LEU A 656 12.85 44.40 -40.94
CA LEU A 656 13.20 44.74 -42.32
C LEU A 656 12.39 43.91 -43.33
N ARG A 657 12.17 42.62 -43.06
CA ARG A 657 11.31 41.75 -43.88
C ARG A 657 9.86 42.23 -43.90
N ARG A 658 9.34 42.73 -42.78
CA ARG A 658 8.00 43.33 -42.71
C ARG A 658 7.92 44.60 -43.57
N ILE A 659 8.95 45.44 -43.52
CA ILE A 659 9.05 46.67 -44.32
C ILE A 659 9.11 46.34 -45.82
N CYS A 660 9.91 45.34 -46.23
CA CYS A 660 10.00 44.91 -47.63
C CYS A 660 8.64 44.42 -48.17
N LYS A 661 7.89 43.68 -47.34
CA LYS A 661 6.53 43.23 -47.70
C LYS A 661 5.52 44.36 -47.75
N ALA A 662 5.60 45.32 -46.83
CA ALA A 662 4.73 46.50 -46.79
C ALA A 662 4.91 47.40 -48.03
N ASN A 663 6.14 47.50 -48.54
CA ASN A 663 6.48 48.27 -49.74
C ASN A 663 6.40 47.46 -51.05
N HIS A 664 5.78 46.27 -51.02
CA HIS A 664 5.57 45.42 -52.19
C HIS A 664 6.84 45.13 -53.02
N LEU A 665 7.98 44.89 -52.36
CA LEU A 665 9.23 44.57 -53.03
C LEU A 665 9.07 43.29 -53.88
N PRO A 666 9.21 43.33 -55.22
CA PRO A 666 8.90 42.21 -56.10
C PRO A 666 10.08 41.24 -56.22
N LEU A 667 10.56 40.75 -55.07
CA LEU A 667 11.62 39.75 -54.97
C LEU A 667 11.12 38.54 -54.18
N PRO A 668 11.53 37.31 -54.54
CA PRO A 668 11.29 36.12 -53.72
C PRO A 668 11.91 36.28 -52.33
N ASP A 669 11.22 35.77 -51.31
CA ASP A 669 11.68 35.84 -49.91
C ASP A 669 13.09 35.24 -49.73
N ASP A 670 13.45 34.20 -50.49
CA ASP A 670 14.78 33.58 -50.42
C ASP A 670 15.89 34.53 -50.88
N ILE A 671 15.69 35.29 -51.97
CA ILE A 671 16.65 36.28 -52.46
C ILE A 671 16.79 37.43 -51.45
N ILE A 672 15.66 37.87 -50.90
CA ILE A 672 15.63 38.93 -49.88
C ILE A 672 16.43 38.49 -48.64
N GLN A 673 16.20 37.27 -48.16
CA GLN A 673 16.89 36.72 -47.00
C GLN A 673 18.39 36.56 -47.25
N THR A 674 18.78 36.04 -48.42
CA THR A 674 20.20 35.89 -48.77
C THR A 674 20.92 37.24 -48.81
N ILE A 675 20.27 38.30 -49.32
CA ILE A 675 20.84 39.65 -49.36
C ILE A 675 20.87 40.29 -47.96
N MET A 676 19.86 40.03 -47.12
CA MET A 676 19.86 40.44 -45.71
C MET A 676 21.06 39.83 -44.98
N GLU A 677 21.28 38.51 -45.10
CA GLU A 677 22.42 37.78 -44.52
C GLU A 677 23.78 38.36 -44.96
N ILE A 678 23.90 38.76 -46.22
CA ILE A 678 25.12 39.43 -46.74
C ILE A 678 25.34 40.81 -46.09
N SER A 679 24.27 41.49 -45.70
CA SER A 679 24.28 42.84 -45.12
C SER A 679 24.21 42.87 -43.58
N GLN A 680 24.33 41.71 -42.92
CA GLN A 680 24.35 41.60 -41.46
C GLN A 680 25.69 41.98 -40.83
N ASN A 681 25.63 42.46 -39.60
CA ASN A 681 26.78 42.53 -38.70
C ASN A 681 27.00 41.15 -38.05
N TYR A 682 28.17 40.54 -38.27
CA TYR A 682 28.48 39.18 -37.80
C TYR A 682 28.40 39.02 -36.28
N ASP A 683 28.59 40.10 -35.51
CA ASP A 683 28.64 40.04 -34.05
C ASP A 683 27.25 40.12 -33.39
N ASN A 684 26.30 40.85 -33.99
CA ASN A 684 25.01 41.19 -33.35
C ASN A 684 23.78 40.65 -34.10
N GLY A 685 23.94 40.08 -35.31
CA GLY A 685 22.83 39.57 -36.14
C GLY A 685 21.89 40.65 -36.71
N MET A 686 22.16 41.93 -36.42
CA MET A 686 21.39 43.06 -36.95
C MET A 686 21.82 43.40 -38.39
N VAL A 687 20.87 43.87 -39.20
CA VAL A 687 21.06 44.17 -40.62
C VAL A 687 21.36 45.65 -40.82
N TYR A 688 22.41 45.98 -41.59
CA TYR A 688 22.66 47.34 -42.04
C TYR A 688 21.68 47.72 -43.16
N TYR A 689 20.56 48.36 -42.81
CA TYR A 689 19.48 48.63 -43.77
C TYR A 689 19.91 49.57 -44.91
N GLU A 690 20.86 50.49 -44.67
CA GLU A 690 21.39 51.35 -45.74
C GLU A 690 22.21 50.55 -46.75
N ASN A 691 23.03 49.61 -46.28
CA ASN A 691 23.81 48.73 -47.15
C ASN A 691 22.88 47.80 -47.94
N PHE A 692 21.86 47.24 -47.29
CA PHE A 692 20.85 46.39 -47.91
C PHE A 692 20.12 47.10 -49.06
N VAL A 693 19.59 48.31 -48.81
CA VAL A 693 18.86 49.05 -49.87
C VAL A 693 19.82 49.52 -50.97
N ASN A 694 21.04 49.93 -50.62
CA ASN A 694 22.03 50.37 -51.61
C ASN A 694 22.48 49.24 -52.56
N GLN A 695 22.49 47.99 -52.10
CA GLN A 695 22.77 46.83 -52.96
C GLN A 695 21.62 46.52 -53.92
N LEU A 696 20.38 46.78 -53.53
CA LEU A 696 19.20 46.59 -54.38
C LEU A 696 18.96 47.75 -55.35
N ASN A 697 19.43 48.95 -55.00
CA ASN A 697 19.26 50.17 -55.79
C ASN A 697 20.10 50.13 -57.07
N TRP A 698 19.52 49.55 -58.12
CA TRP A 698 20.11 49.44 -59.45
C TRP A 698 20.25 50.80 -60.16
N CYS A 699 19.52 51.84 -59.74
CA CYS A 699 19.62 53.19 -60.31
C CYS A 699 20.92 53.89 -59.88
N CYS A 700 21.34 53.69 -58.63
CA CYS A 700 22.53 54.32 -58.07
C CYS A 700 23.76 53.41 -58.13
N ASN A 701 23.60 52.09 -57.96
CA ASN A 701 24.70 51.12 -57.87
C ASN A 701 24.46 49.88 -58.77
N PRO A 702 24.50 50.00 -60.11
CA PRO A 702 24.28 48.86 -61.00
C PRO A 702 25.46 47.89 -61.01
N VAL A 703 25.19 46.59 -60.90
CA VAL A 703 26.20 45.53 -61.05
C VAL A 703 26.72 45.47 -62.51
N PRO A 704 28.03 45.29 -62.77
CA PRO A 704 28.58 45.24 -64.13
C PRO A 704 27.94 44.15 -65.01
N PRO A 705 27.66 44.43 -66.30
CA PRO A 705 27.08 43.45 -67.21
C PRO A 705 28.09 42.31 -67.50
N GLY A 706 27.77 41.09 -67.05
CA GLY A 706 28.59 39.88 -67.25
C GLY A 706 28.61 38.89 -66.08
N ALA A 707 28.07 39.26 -64.91
CA ALA A 707 28.12 38.44 -63.67
C ALA A 707 26.89 37.55 -63.42
N VAL A 708 25.85 37.59 -64.27
CA VAL A 708 24.56 36.92 -64.01
C VAL A 708 24.36 35.77 -65.01
N PRO A 709 24.35 34.49 -64.58
CA PRO A 709 23.86 33.38 -65.39
C PRO A 709 22.37 33.56 -65.68
N CYS A 710 21.94 33.17 -66.88
CA CYS A 710 20.61 33.39 -67.46
C CYS A 710 19.39 33.09 -66.56
N ASP A 711 18.28 33.77 -66.91
CA ASP A 711 16.94 33.85 -66.29
C ASP A 711 16.60 32.95 -65.09
N TYR A 712 16.43 33.61 -63.94
CA TYR A 712 15.88 33.08 -62.70
C TYR A 712 14.37 32.72 -62.85
N SER A 713 14.01 31.45 -62.66
CA SER A 713 12.65 30.89 -62.84
C SER A 713 11.80 30.81 -61.55
N GLY A 714 12.24 31.45 -60.46
CA GLY A 714 11.41 31.62 -59.26
C GLY A 714 11.39 30.45 -58.27
N ASN A 715 11.87 29.26 -58.64
CA ASN A 715 11.94 28.11 -57.73
C ASN A 715 13.38 27.58 -57.67
N LEU A 716 14.00 27.62 -56.49
CA LEU A 716 15.22 26.84 -56.21
C LEU A 716 14.89 25.41 -55.75
N GLU A 717 13.78 24.84 -56.26
CA GLU A 717 13.34 23.49 -55.98
C GLU A 717 13.76 22.56 -57.12
N VAL A 718 14.59 21.58 -56.76
CA VAL A 718 14.95 20.34 -57.47
C VAL A 718 14.49 20.27 -58.94
N ASP A 719 15.44 20.44 -59.86
CA ASP A 719 15.27 20.02 -61.25
C ASP A 719 15.18 18.49 -61.27
N TRP A 720 13.96 17.93 -61.14
CA TRP A 720 13.71 16.49 -61.17
C TRP A 720 14.33 15.76 -62.38
N PRO A 721 14.42 16.37 -63.59
CA PRO A 721 15.23 15.83 -64.68
C PRO A 721 16.72 15.68 -64.35
N ALA A 722 17.31 16.58 -63.55
CA ALA A 722 18.70 16.49 -63.09
C ALA A 722 18.89 15.38 -62.06
N PHE A 723 17.92 15.22 -61.14
CA PHE A 723 17.86 14.11 -60.18
C PHE A 723 17.73 12.74 -60.86
N MET A 724 17.01 12.65 -61.99
CA MET A 724 16.94 11.44 -62.81
C MET A 724 18.16 11.27 -63.73
N LYS A 725 18.92 12.34 -64.02
CA LYS A 725 20.12 12.32 -64.89
C LYS A 725 21.37 11.83 -64.17
N THR A 726 21.52 12.07 -62.88
CA THR A 726 22.63 11.50 -62.07
C THR A 726 22.64 9.96 -62.11
N TYR A 727 21.51 9.33 -62.42
CA TYR A 727 21.41 7.88 -62.66
C TYR A 727 21.92 7.40 -64.04
N LYS A 728 22.27 8.31 -64.96
CA LYS A 728 22.69 7.98 -66.34
C LYS A 728 24.21 8.00 -66.57
N GLU A 729 25.00 8.59 -65.69
CA GLU A 729 26.46 8.65 -65.83
C GLU A 729 27.16 7.96 -64.66
N GLU A 730 27.23 6.63 -64.73
CA GLU A 730 28.40 5.84 -64.35
C GLU A 730 28.15 4.36 -64.71
N LYS A 731 28.72 3.91 -65.82
CA LYS A 731 28.86 2.48 -66.13
C LYS A 731 30.31 2.17 -66.41
N LYS A 732 31.03 1.73 -65.37
CA LYS A 732 32.09 0.73 -65.49
C LYS A 732 32.07 -0.20 -64.27
N GLY A 733 31.55 -1.41 -64.50
CA GLY A 733 31.96 -2.64 -63.82
C GLY A 733 31.51 -2.84 -62.37
N GLY A 734 30.50 -3.70 -62.19
CA GLY A 734 30.41 -4.64 -61.07
C GLY A 734 30.04 -4.09 -59.69
N GLU A 735 28.75 -4.19 -59.37
CA GLU A 735 28.10 -4.44 -58.06
C GLU A 735 26.81 -3.61 -57.92
N CYS A 736 25.82 -4.17 -57.24
CA CYS A 736 24.45 -3.66 -57.17
C CYS A 736 24.41 -2.20 -56.67
N ILE A 737 24.05 -1.27 -57.57
CA ILE A 737 23.76 0.13 -57.25
C ILE A 737 22.61 0.15 -56.24
N SER A 738 22.94 0.41 -54.98
CA SER A 738 21.95 0.54 -53.92
C SER A 738 21.25 1.90 -53.99
N SER A 739 20.01 1.96 -53.53
CA SER A 739 19.09 3.10 -53.47
C SER A 739 19.58 4.33 -52.68
N PHE A 740 20.89 4.49 -52.48
CA PHE A 740 21.52 5.45 -51.56
C PHE A 740 22.18 6.66 -52.24
N ASP A 741 22.37 6.73 -53.57
CA ASP A 741 23.15 7.83 -54.20
C ASP A 741 22.33 9.08 -54.59
N SER A 742 21.05 9.15 -54.24
CA SER A 742 20.14 10.19 -54.73
C SER A 742 19.79 11.29 -53.72
N PHE A 743 20.56 11.49 -52.64
CA PHE A 743 20.22 12.49 -51.62
C PHE A 743 21.17 13.70 -51.68
N SER A 744 20.62 14.90 -51.45
CA SER A 744 21.33 16.19 -51.47
C SER A 744 22.33 16.40 -50.31
N VAL A 745 22.56 15.37 -49.49
CA VAL A 745 23.52 15.38 -48.39
C VAL A 745 24.83 14.81 -48.90
N GLU A 746 25.79 15.68 -49.21
CA GLU A 746 27.09 15.26 -49.75
C GLU A 746 28.02 14.70 -48.66
N LYS A 747 27.92 15.19 -47.41
CA LYS A 747 28.84 14.84 -46.31
C LYS A 747 28.15 14.73 -44.95
N VAL A 748 28.48 13.69 -44.18
CA VAL A 748 27.91 13.35 -42.86
C VAL A 748 29.02 13.31 -41.80
N ARG A 749 28.76 13.86 -40.59
CA ARG A 749 29.67 13.80 -39.44
C ARG A 749 29.61 12.43 -38.77
N LEU A 750 30.37 11.46 -39.29
CA LEU A 750 30.42 10.10 -38.73
C LEU A 750 30.95 10.10 -37.29
N GLY A 751 31.92 10.97 -36.95
CA GLY A 751 32.48 11.04 -35.59
C GLY A 751 31.43 11.40 -34.53
N ALA A 752 30.62 12.43 -34.79
CA ALA A 752 29.54 12.85 -33.90
C ALA A 752 28.45 11.78 -33.75
N PHE A 753 28.13 11.07 -34.84
CA PHE A 753 27.19 9.95 -34.80
C PHE A 753 27.70 8.82 -33.89
N VAL A 754 28.96 8.41 -34.04
CA VAL A 754 29.56 7.33 -33.24
C VAL A 754 29.67 7.73 -31.76
N GLU A 755 29.97 9.00 -31.47
CA GLU A 755 29.95 9.53 -30.09
C GLU A 755 28.56 9.46 -29.47
N ASP A 756 27.52 9.97 -30.13
CA ASP A 756 26.14 9.93 -29.61
C ASP A 756 25.59 8.50 -29.46
N LEU A 757 26.08 7.57 -30.29
CA LEU A 757 25.72 6.16 -30.25
C LEU A 757 26.40 5.42 -29.08
N THR A 758 27.58 5.86 -28.65
CA THR A 758 28.39 5.23 -27.58
C THR A 758 28.27 5.91 -26.22
N ASN A 759 27.71 7.12 -26.14
CA ASN A 759 27.56 7.83 -24.86
C ASN A 759 26.36 7.28 -24.05
N ILE A 760 26.64 6.35 -23.13
CA ILE A 760 25.65 5.64 -22.30
C ILE A 760 24.90 6.57 -21.31
N ALA A 761 25.38 7.80 -21.08
CA ALA A 761 25.03 8.57 -19.88
C ALA A 761 24.20 9.87 -20.06
N LYS A 762 23.70 10.23 -21.25
CA LYS A 762 22.85 11.43 -21.39
C LYS A 762 21.69 11.25 -22.37
N CYS A 763 20.53 10.88 -21.81
CA CYS A 763 19.23 11.50 -22.09
C CYS A 763 18.19 10.92 -21.13
#